data_AF-A0A380S2M2-F1
#
_entry.id   AF-A0A380S2M2-F1
#
_cell.length_a   1.000
_cell.length_b   1.000
_cell.length_c   1.000
_cell.angle_alpha   90.00
_cell.angle_beta   90.00
_cell.angle_gamma   90.00
#
_symmetry.space_group_name_H-M   'P 1'
#
loop_
_entity.id
_entity.type
_entity.pdbx_description
1 polymer ?
#
loop_
_entity_poly.entity_id
_entity_poly.type
_entity_poly.pdbx_seq_one_letter_code
_entity_poly.pdbx_strand_id
1 'polypeptide(L)'
;MKNCFTKIAACILVASMALPLASCKKNESKGGTGESSSGKKIEADTPWFDSRVLKIDPVTDPDRSIDVLDQSMLGCDDEKIIILTTGTYSLPESVDWNSINMRDYNIFNVTVVDRNSGKTIRSINMLDGLDPKDNVNSAKYSKGKIYAQFIKVVDDVTGTYEYYENEYDPLTGTVTDTHSYNPYQPDFIHSVVVNGYSIDAESVWNADANEGGYILHITSPDGKTNDVDLTENNPGLSFIYFFAEKDDKTVVIPAKTDVDVFYELDLTTMNITKADAKEYEWLDLSKSSLAVNGSDGFVYAKTSDGILKLNFEKKMMEEYFNFSYCGINRNTLEALGISDVNGDSIMLSGSDSSIFSYAESPSKVRFTAIELTKAAKNPHAGKTILELYSATEYSTGEIGQAILKFNETNGSYYIVVTNRYDPTDYTEMMSATSNDDYFVAELNSNSKLSDKLAIDIMNGEGPDILLNVGSFGQLCNSSYLADLTPFVGNLDSSKYYTNVIDISKKDGKLYNLPICFTINGIQTSPDNAGASGVGFTTAEYEKFLKSKLNGEDIITYGQAYYFAKVFNGMSDKFIKNGKADFSGPEFAELARFVKENVRERAVSWGDFTSSYQNSSETEAVAITTQCFGAGGYLPAIAQYWGATAILGYPSADGRGPLLSPYISVSVSAQAADVNACGEFVKILLSDDIQTSIAMSNSFVLNRKAFRKGSEAALDYFNGAGYDVYFGGGSAPDHRVVFSPNNIDDLEKIIMTCSGIDSIDGPISMILIEEMPSYFSGQKDLASVVKIAQDRAQKVLDERG
;
A
#
# COMPACT_ATOMS: atom_id res chain seq x y z
N MET A 1 15.36 33.51 -33.16
CA MET A 1 13.95 33.96 -33.02
C MET A 1 13.01 32.84 -32.53
N LYS A 2 13.11 31.58 -33.00
CA LYS A 2 12.30 30.45 -32.46
C LYS A 2 12.43 30.23 -30.95
N ASN A 3 13.65 30.19 -30.39
CA ASN A 3 13.85 30.00 -28.93
C ASN A 3 13.32 31.13 -28.04
N CYS A 4 13.05 32.32 -28.59
CA CYS A 4 12.51 33.45 -27.82
C CYS A 4 10.98 33.37 -27.73
N PHE A 5 10.33 32.89 -28.79
CA PHE A 5 8.88 32.66 -28.79
C PHE A 5 8.48 31.47 -27.89
N THR A 6 9.30 30.41 -27.83
CA THR A 6 9.04 29.27 -26.93
C THR A 6 9.13 29.68 -25.45
N LYS A 7 10.07 30.56 -25.09
CA LYS A 7 10.19 31.09 -23.71
C LYS A 7 9.04 32.03 -23.34
N ILE A 8 8.57 32.85 -24.29
CA ILE A 8 7.44 33.77 -24.03
C ILE A 8 6.12 33.01 -23.93
N ALA A 9 5.91 31.97 -24.74
CA ALA A 9 4.75 31.09 -24.61
C ALA A 9 4.74 30.34 -23.27
N ALA A 10 5.89 29.81 -22.84
CA ALA A 10 6.06 29.17 -21.53
C ALA A 10 5.78 30.13 -20.36
N CYS A 11 6.26 31.38 -20.42
CA CYS A 11 5.97 32.38 -19.39
C CYS A 11 4.48 32.79 -19.33
N ILE A 12 3.77 32.79 -20.46
CA ILE A 12 2.33 33.09 -20.51
C ILE A 12 1.51 31.91 -19.93
N LEU A 13 1.93 30.67 -20.19
CA LEU A 13 1.34 29.45 -19.61
C LEU A 13 1.50 29.39 -18.08
N VAL A 14 2.70 29.71 -17.57
CA VAL A 14 2.97 29.82 -16.13
C VAL A 14 2.09 30.88 -15.47
N ALA A 15 1.86 32.02 -16.14
CA ALA A 15 1.00 33.08 -15.62
C ALA A 15 -0.49 32.69 -15.58
N SER A 16 -0.98 31.88 -16.53
CA SER A 16 -2.37 31.39 -16.50
C SER A 16 -2.62 30.30 -15.47
N MET A 17 -1.62 29.47 -15.15
CA MET A 17 -1.72 28.39 -14.16
C MET A 17 -1.48 28.87 -12.71
N ALA A 18 -0.76 29.97 -12.51
CA ALA A 18 -0.47 30.52 -11.18
C ALA A 18 -1.62 31.33 -10.55
N LEU A 19 -2.58 31.82 -11.34
CA LEU A 19 -3.63 32.74 -10.88
C LEU A 19 -4.65 32.15 -9.90
N PRO A 20 -5.00 30.84 -9.92
CA PRO A 20 -5.80 30.22 -8.86
C PRO A 20 -5.01 29.91 -7.59
N LEU A 21 -3.69 29.71 -7.69
CA LEU A 21 -2.83 29.23 -6.59
C LEU A 21 -2.22 30.37 -5.74
N ALA A 22 -2.19 31.60 -6.25
CA ALA A 22 -1.64 32.75 -5.53
C ALA A 22 -2.42 33.16 -4.25
N SER A 23 -3.61 32.60 -4.00
CA SER A 23 -4.35 32.80 -2.75
C SER A 23 -3.94 31.83 -1.62
N CYS A 24 -3.14 30.79 -1.92
CA CYS A 24 -2.70 29.77 -0.96
C CYS A 24 -1.29 30.07 -0.40
N LYS A 25 -1.01 31.32 -0.02
CA LYS A 25 0.28 31.73 0.60
C LYS A 25 0.23 31.92 2.12
N LYS A 26 -0.76 31.33 2.79
CA LYS A 26 -0.84 31.30 4.25
C LYS A 26 -1.18 29.89 4.70
N ASN A 27 -0.13 29.14 5.04
CA ASN A 27 -0.05 28.14 6.12
C ASN A 27 1.08 27.16 5.77
N GLU A 28 2.28 27.42 6.29
CA GLU A 28 3.47 26.55 6.17
C GLU A 28 3.36 25.26 7.01
N SER A 29 2.18 24.66 7.14
CA SER A 29 1.96 23.49 8.03
C SER A 29 1.04 22.40 7.48
N LYS A 30 0.90 22.26 6.15
CA LYS A 30 0.14 21.15 5.56
C LYS A 30 0.89 20.52 4.38
N GLY A 31 1.25 19.24 4.52
CA GLY A 31 1.63 18.32 3.43
C GLY A 31 2.87 18.67 2.59
N GLY A 32 3.98 17.96 2.79
CA GLY A 32 4.97 17.71 1.71
C GLY A 32 5.82 18.88 1.18
N THR A 33 5.95 20.01 1.87
CA THR A 33 6.72 21.18 1.39
C THR A 33 8.23 21.12 1.64
N GLY A 34 8.84 19.93 1.58
CA GLY A 34 10.30 19.80 1.65
C GLY A 34 10.98 20.54 0.49
N GLU A 35 12.17 21.11 0.71
CA GLU A 35 13.01 21.51 -0.41
C GLU A 35 13.48 20.26 -1.17
N SER A 36 13.65 20.36 -2.49
CA SER A 36 14.28 19.27 -3.25
C SER A 36 15.67 18.96 -2.68
N SER A 37 15.95 17.66 -2.59
CA SER A 37 17.27 17.14 -2.23
C SER A 37 18.14 16.85 -3.46
N SER A 38 17.56 16.88 -4.66
CA SER A 38 18.25 16.60 -5.93
C SER A 38 19.52 17.44 -6.08
N GLY A 39 20.63 16.78 -6.42
CA GLY A 39 21.91 17.44 -6.65
C GLY A 39 22.64 17.94 -5.40
N LYS A 40 22.01 17.93 -4.21
CA LYS A 40 22.67 18.28 -2.95
C LYS A 40 23.71 17.22 -2.59
N LYS A 41 24.72 17.62 -1.82
CA LYS A 41 25.72 16.70 -1.27
C LYS A 41 25.25 16.16 0.08
N ILE A 42 25.51 14.88 0.32
CA ILE A 42 25.35 14.30 1.67
C ILE A 42 26.45 14.91 2.54
N GLU A 43 26.06 15.60 3.60
CA GLU A 43 26.99 16.19 4.55
C GLU A 43 27.42 15.15 5.60
N ALA A 44 28.59 15.37 6.22
CA ALA A 44 29.13 14.41 7.19
C ALA A 44 28.25 14.25 8.45
N ASP A 45 27.44 15.27 8.76
CA ASP A 45 26.50 15.34 9.87
C ASP A 45 25.05 14.94 9.49
N THR A 46 24.79 14.64 8.21
CA THR A 46 23.52 14.04 7.80
C THR A 46 23.33 12.72 8.55
N PRO A 47 22.25 12.51 9.30
CA PRO A 47 22.08 11.30 10.10
C PRO A 47 22.23 10.02 9.28
N TRP A 48 22.93 9.04 9.84
CA TRP A 48 23.01 7.67 9.33
C TRP A 48 22.78 6.74 10.50
N PHE A 49 22.06 5.65 10.28
CA PHE A 49 21.83 4.63 11.31
C PHE A 49 22.45 3.30 10.86
N ASP A 50 23.41 2.83 11.66
CA ASP A 50 23.93 1.48 11.53
C ASP A 50 22.87 0.51 12.04
N SER A 51 22.69 -0.60 11.32
CA SER A 51 21.56 -1.52 11.54
C SER A 51 22.02 -2.92 11.92
N ARG A 52 21.29 -3.55 12.84
CA ARG A 52 21.41 -4.97 13.17
C ARG A 52 20.04 -5.62 13.11
N VAL A 53 19.89 -6.63 12.25
CA VAL A 53 18.63 -7.35 12.03
C VAL A 53 18.66 -8.68 12.77
N LEU A 54 17.62 -8.95 13.55
CA LEU A 54 17.36 -10.19 14.24
C LEU A 54 16.10 -10.82 13.66
N LYS A 55 16.24 -11.97 12.99
CA LYS A 55 15.11 -12.77 12.50
C LYS A 55 14.91 -13.95 13.46
N ILE A 56 13.70 -14.06 14.01
CA ILE A 56 13.39 -14.99 15.08
C ILE A 56 12.26 -15.89 14.60
N ASP A 57 12.54 -17.18 14.51
CA ASP A 57 11.53 -18.17 14.13
C ASP A 57 10.51 -18.32 15.27
N PRO A 58 9.20 -18.39 14.95
CA PRO A 58 8.17 -18.66 15.95
C PRO A 58 8.39 -20.06 16.54
N VAL A 59 8.20 -20.19 17.86
CA VAL A 59 8.23 -21.50 18.52
C VAL A 59 6.84 -22.11 18.44
N THR A 60 6.63 -23.03 17.49
CA THR A 60 5.39 -23.77 17.27
C THR A 60 5.67 -25.27 17.13
N ASP A 61 4.61 -26.10 17.12
CA ASP A 61 4.70 -27.53 16.84
C ASP A 61 4.97 -27.75 15.34
N PRO A 62 6.14 -28.30 14.96
CA PRO A 62 6.51 -28.45 13.55
C PRO A 62 5.69 -29.50 12.82
N ASP A 63 4.98 -30.39 13.53
CA ASP A 63 4.20 -31.48 12.95
C ASP A 63 2.74 -31.08 12.68
N ARG A 64 2.36 -29.84 13.03
CA ARG A 64 0.99 -29.33 12.89
C ARG A 64 0.92 -28.19 11.89
N SER A 65 -0.10 -28.22 11.04
CA SER A 65 -0.43 -27.11 10.16
C SER A 65 -0.95 -25.93 11.00
N ILE A 66 -0.57 -24.72 10.62
CA ILE A 66 -0.96 -23.47 11.27
C ILE A 66 -1.99 -22.77 10.39
N ASP A 67 -3.08 -22.32 10.99
CA ASP A 67 -4.15 -21.58 10.32
C ASP A 67 -3.93 -20.07 10.45
N VAL A 68 -3.75 -19.59 11.69
CA VAL A 68 -3.43 -18.19 11.99
C VAL A 68 -2.21 -18.13 12.89
N LEU A 69 -1.30 -17.19 12.63
CA LEU A 69 -0.16 -16.89 13.49
C LEU A 69 0.06 -15.39 13.54
N ASP A 70 0.19 -14.85 14.75
CA ASP A 70 0.58 -13.46 14.98
C ASP A 70 1.73 -13.40 16.00
N GLN A 71 2.56 -12.38 15.87
CA GLN A 71 3.72 -12.17 16.72
C GLN A 71 3.87 -10.69 17.09
N SER A 72 4.01 -10.41 18.38
CA SER A 72 4.21 -9.07 18.90
C SER A 72 5.32 -9.04 19.95
N MET A 73 6.00 -7.90 20.09
CA MET A 73 6.98 -7.73 21.17
C MET A 73 6.26 -7.36 22.46
N LEU A 74 6.50 -8.11 23.53
CA LEU A 74 6.03 -7.75 24.88
C LEU A 74 6.92 -6.70 25.55
N GLY A 75 8.18 -6.61 25.12
CA GLY A 75 9.19 -5.69 25.63
C GLY A 75 10.61 -6.22 25.43
N CYS A 76 11.60 -5.41 25.80
CA CYS A 76 13.02 -5.80 25.78
C CYS A 76 13.80 -5.13 26.92
N ASP A 77 14.96 -5.69 27.24
CA ASP A 77 15.98 -5.09 28.12
C ASP A 77 17.35 -5.13 27.42
N ASP A 78 18.44 -4.79 28.14
CA ASP A 78 19.80 -4.82 27.58
C ASP A 78 20.26 -6.22 27.14
N GLU A 79 19.63 -7.28 27.63
CA GLU A 79 20.03 -8.67 27.44
C GLU A 79 19.02 -9.48 26.61
N LYS A 80 17.73 -9.12 26.62
CA LYS A 80 16.63 -9.97 26.19
C LYS A 80 15.60 -9.22 25.35
N ILE A 81 15.01 -9.94 24.42
CA ILE A 81 13.80 -9.57 23.69
C ILE A 81 12.72 -10.58 24.04
N ILE A 82 11.53 -10.10 24.40
CA ILE A 82 10.39 -10.94 24.79
C ILE A 82 9.31 -10.82 23.73
N ILE A 83 8.94 -11.96 23.13
CA ILE A 83 8.00 -12.03 22.02
C ILE A 83 6.82 -12.87 22.44
N LEU A 84 5.61 -12.39 22.19
CA LEU A 84 4.39 -13.15 22.27
C LEU A 84 4.05 -13.69 20.88
N THR A 85 3.82 -14.99 20.78
CA THR A 85 3.28 -15.66 19.60
C THR A 85 1.89 -16.16 19.93
N THR A 86 0.87 -15.70 19.22
CA THR A 86 -0.51 -16.18 19.32
C THR A 86 -0.97 -16.78 18.00
N GLY A 87 -1.99 -17.64 18.02
CA GLY A 87 -2.49 -18.24 16.80
C GLY A 87 -3.31 -19.51 17.01
N THR A 88 -3.56 -20.22 15.92
CA THR A 88 -4.29 -21.48 15.89
C THR A 88 -3.65 -22.48 14.93
N TYR A 89 -3.62 -23.75 15.34
CA TYR A 89 -3.36 -24.87 14.45
C TYR A 89 -4.62 -25.25 13.68
N SER A 90 -4.44 -25.74 12.46
CA SER A 90 -5.54 -26.27 11.65
C SER A 90 -6.21 -27.45 12.36
N LEU A 91 -7.55 -27.49 12.28
CA LEU A 91 -8.34 -28.62 12.76
C LEU A 91 -8.17 -29.82 11.82
N PRO A 92 -8.27 -31.07 12.32
CA PRO A 92 -8.30 -32.26 11.47
C PRO A 92 -9.56 -32.28 10.60
N GLU A 93 -9.51 -32.94 9.43
CA GLU A 93 -10.65 -33.03 8.50
C GLU A 93 -11.91 -33.68 9.12
N SER A 94 -11.73 -34.56 10.11
CA SER A 94 -12.81 -35.19 10.86
C SER A 94 -12.71 -34.83 12.34
N VAL A 95 -13.59 -33.95 12.77
CA VAL A 95 -13.69 -33.49 14.18
C VAL A 95 -14.92 -34.13 14.83
N ASP A 96 -14.71 -34.81 15.96
CA ASP A 96 -15.81 -35.10 16.89
C ASP A 96 -16.02 -33.89 17.81
N TRP A 97 -17.02 -33.08 17.47
CA TRP A 97 -17.37 -31.87 18.20
C TRP A 97 -17.77 -32.12 19.66
N ASN A 98 -18.10 -33.37 20.04
CA ASN A 98 -18.45 -33.70 21.42
C ASN A 98 -17.24 -33.97 22.31
N SER A 99 -16.07 -34.23 21.72
CA SER A 99 -14.86 -34.60 22.47
C SER A 99 -13.64 -33.73 22.17
N ILE A 100 -13.70 -32.89 21.12
CA ILE A 100 -12.61 -31.98 20.79
C ILE A 100 -12.42 -30.91 21.88
N ASN A 101 -11.17 -30.76 22.32
CA ASN A 101 -10.75 -29.59 23.09
C ASN A 101 -10.15 -28.56 22.12
N MET A 102 -10.91 -27.50 21.81
CA MET A 102 -10.46 -26.44 20.91
C MET A 102 -9.16 -25.78 21.39
N ARG A 103 -8.90 -25.75 22.70
CA ARG A 103 -7.68 -25.19 23.27
C ARG A 103 -6.42 -25.91 22.84
N ASP A 104 -6.50 -27.22 22.56
CA ASP A 104 -5.34 -27.98 22.09
C ASP A 104 -4.86 -27.49 20.70
N TYR A 105 -5.66 -26.65 20.03
CA TYR A 105 -5.34 -26.02 18.75
C TYR A 105 -4.93 -24.56 18.90
N ASN A 106 -4.96 -23.97 20.10
CA ASN A 106 -4.50 -22.60 20.30
C ASN A 106 -2.98 -22.55 20.50
N ILE A 107 -2.38 -21.46 20.04
CA ILE A 107 -0.97 -21.11 20.25
C ILE A 107 -0.96 -19.88 21.15
N PHE A 108 -0.26 -19.97 22.28
CA PHE A 108 0.03 -18.81 23.14
C PHE A 108 1.38 -19.02 23.82
N ASN A 109 2.45 -18.63 23.12
CA ASN A 109 3.82 -18.86 23.55
C ASN A 109 4.54 -17.53 23.80
N VAL A 110 5.18 -17.39 24.96
CA VAL A 110 6.12 -16.30 25.22
C VAL A 110 7.55 -16.81 25.01
N THR A 111 8.22 -16.24 24.01
CA THR A 111 9.59 -16.57 23.63
C THR A 111 10.54 -15.53 24.19
N VAL A 112 11.56 -16.00 24.91
CA VAL A 112 12.65 -15.18 25.45
C VAL A 112 13.87 -15.39 24.58
N VAL A 113 14.36 -14.30 23.99
CA VAL A 113 15.45 -14.30 23.02
C VAL A 113 16.63 -13.55 23.60
N ASP A 114 17.83 -14.13 23.46
CA ASP A 114 19.08 -13.45 23.79
C ASP A 114 19.32 -12.33 22.77
N ARG A 115 19.31 -11.09 23.24
CA ARG A 115 19.41 -9.90 22.37
C ARG A 115 20.73 -9.85 21.61
N ASN A 116 21.82 -10.39 22.16
CA ASN A 116 23.16 -10.38 21.56
C ASN A 116 23.38 -11.43 20.46
N SER A 117 22.67 -12.56 20.52
CA SER A 117 22.80 -13.64 19.54
C SER A 117 21.58 -13.84 18.67
N GLY A 118 20.44 -13.26 19.04
CA GLY A 118 19.14 -13.49 18.40
C GLY A 118 18.59 -14.90 18.63
N LYS A 119 19.22 -15.70 19.52
CA LYS A 119 18.82 -17.08 19.77
C LYS A 119 17.75 -17.16 20.85
N THR A 120 16.76 -18.01 20.62
CA THR A 120 15.79 -18.39 21.64
C THR A 120 16.49 -19.03 22.84
N ILE A 121 16.34 -18.41 24.01
CA ILE A 121 16.79 -18.93 25.31
C ILE A 121 15.73 -19.87 25.89
N ARG A 122 14.46 -19.44 25.83
CA ARG A 122 13.32 -20.11 26.44
C ARG A 122 12.07 -19.86 25.60
N SER A 123 11.16 -20.81 25.61
CA SER A 123 9.77 -20.62 25.22
C SER A 123 8.89 -21.11 26.37
N ILE A 124 7.85 -20.35 26.69
CA ILE A 124 6.88 -20.63 27.75
C ILE A 124 5.52 -20.76 27.07
N ASN A 125 4.95 -21.97 27.04
CA ASN A 125 3.57 -22.15 26.62
C ASN A 125 2.64 -21.74 27.76
N MET A 126 1.94 -20.63 27.59
CA MET A 126 1.06 -20.09 28.64
C MET A 126 -0.21 -20.91 28.81
N LEU A 127 -0.50 -21.86 27.92
CA LEU A 127 -1.63 -22.78 28.04
C LEU A 127 -1.33 -24.02 28.90
N ASP A 128 -0.05 -24.28 29.19
CA ASP A 128 0.36 -25.47 29.93
C ASP A 128 -0.18 -25.45 31.36
N GLY A 129 -0.88 -26.52 31.76
CA GLY A 129 -1.39 -26.70 33.12
C GLY A 129 -2.68 -25.94 33.45
N LEU A 130 -3.25 -25.18 32.52
CA LEU A 130 -4.57 -24.55 32.70
C LEU A 130 -5.72 -25.58 32.61
N ASP A 131 -6.89 -25.28 33.18
CA ASP A 131 -8.12 -26.03 32.88
C ASP A 131 -8.57 -25.75 31.44
N PRO A 132 -9.08 -26.73 30.66
CA PRO A 132 -9.55 -26.52 29.29
C PRO A 132 -10.50 -25.34 29.07
N LYS A 133 -11.22 -24.92 30.10
CA LYS A 133 -12.14 -23.78 30.05
C LYS A 133 -11.45 -22.43 30.29
N ASP A 134 -10.28 -22.44 30.90
CA ASP A 134 -9.53 -21.23 31.25
C ASP A 134 -8.82 -20.65 30.02
N ASN A 135 -8.65 -19.33 30.00
CA ASN A 135 -8.07 -18.59 28.88
C ASN A 135 -6.94 -17.66 29.34
N VAL A 136 -6.00 -17.41 28.44
CA VAL A 136 -5.01 -16.34 28.60
C VAL A 136 -5.60 -15.07 28.02
N ASN A 137 -5.57 -13.97 28.77
CA ASN A 137 -6.12 -12.68 28.36
C ASN A 137 -5.05 -11.84 27.66
N SER A 138 -3.92 -11.61 28.33
CA SER A 138 -2.85 -10.74 27.84
C SER A 138 -1.50 -11.13 28.45
N ALA A 139 -0.42 -10.59 27.90
CA ALA A 139 0.91 -10.67 28.50
C ALA A 139 1.67 -9.35 28.29
N LYS A 140 2.59 -9.03 29.20
CA LYS A 140 3.49 -7.87 29.11
C LYS A 140 4.84 -8.20 29.74
N TYR A 141 5.88 -7.47 29.33
CA TYR A 141 7.19 -7.54 29.97
C TYR A 141 7.51 -6.22 30.66
N SER A 142 7.82 -6.27 31.95
CA SER A 142 8.18 -5.08 32.73
C SER A 142 9.09 -5.45 33.89
N LYS A 143 10.01 -4.55 34.26
CA LYS A 143 10.90 -4.72 35.44
C LYS A 143 11.62 -6.08 35.49
N GLY A 144 12.00 -6.62 34.33
CA GLY A 144 12.71 -7.92 34.25
C GLY A 144 11.81 -9.15 34.36
N LYS A 145 10.49 -8.99 34.39
CA LYS A 145 9.50 -10.04 34.61
C LYS A 145 8.46 -10.08 33.49
N ILE A 146 7.94 -11.27 33.23
CA ILE A 146 6.80 -11.46 32.32
C ILE A 146 5.56 -11.55 33.20
N TYR A 147 4.56 -10.72 32.91
CA TYR A 147 3.26 -10.77 33.55
C TYR A 147 2.26 -11.29 32.53
N ALA A 148 1.56 -12.39 32.85
CA ALA A 148 0.49 -12.90 32.00
C ALA A 148 -0.81 -13.01 32.80
N GLN A 149 -1.88 -12.53 32.20
CA GLN A 149 -3.21 -12.46 32.79
C GLN A 149 -4.07 -13.62 32.30
N PHE A 150 -4.83 -14.21 33.22
CA PHE A 150 -5.63 -15.40 32.97
C PHE A 150 -7.07 -15.22 33.46
N ILE A 151 -7.98 -15.85 32.73
CA ILE A 151 -9.40 -15.95 33.04
C ILE A 151 -9.69 -17.41 33.38
N LYS A 152 -10.10 -17.66 34.62
CA LYS A 152 -10.50 -18.97 35.10
C LYS A 152 -12.02 -19.09 35.13
N VAL A 153 -12.55 -20.13 34.51
CA VAL A 153 -14.00 -20.37 34.48
C VAL A 153 -14.40 -21.16 35.72
N VAL A 154 -15.07 -20.51 36.66
CA VAL A 154 -15.52 -21.14 37.92
C VAL A 154 -16.82 -21.92 37.71
N ASP A 155 -17.75 -21.34 36.94
CA ASP A 155 -19.04 -21.95 36.60
C ASP A 155 -19.51 -21.46 35.22
N ASP A 156 -19.62 -22.39 34.29
CA ASP A 156 -20.00 -22.16 32.89
C ASP A 156 -21.51 -21.96 32.70
N VAL A 157 -22.34 -22.44 33.62
CA VAL A 157 -23.80 -22.26 33.58
C VAL A 157 -24.19 -20.87 34.06
N THR A 158 -23.48 -20.35 35.06
CA THR A 158 -23.75 -19.02 35.63
C THR A 158 -22.89 -17.91 35.02
N GLY A 159 -21.85 -18.24 34.27
CA GLY A 159 -20.91 -17.26 33.70
C GLY A 159 -20.03 -16.62 34.77
N THR A 160 -19.60 -17.39 35.76
CA THR A 160 -18.75 -16.90 36.85
C THR A 160 -17.28 -17.11 36.53
N TYR A 161 -16.48 -16.04 36.60
CA TYR A 161 -15.05 -16.04 36.26
C TYR A 161 -14.19 -15.53 37.42
N GLU A 162 -13.00 -16.13 37.59
CA GLU A 162 -11.92 -15.65 38.44
C GLU A 162 -10.79 -15.13 37.56
N TYR A 163 -10.12 -14.05 37.97
CA TYR A 163 -9.06 -13.43 37.19
C TYR A 163 -7.80 -13.34 38.02
N TYR A 164 -6.68 -13.75 37.44
CA TYR A 164 -5.40 -13.75 38.12
C TYR A 164 -4.26 -13.48 37.13
N GLU A 165 -3.21 -12.85 37.64
CA GLU A 165 -1.99 -12.56 36.90
C GLU A 165 -0.86 -13.36 37.52
N ASN A 166 -0.12 -14.07 36.68
CA ASN A 166 1.10 -14.77 37.07
C ASN A 166 2.31 -13.93 36.66
N GLU A 167 3.24 -13.79 37.59
CA GLU A 167 4.59 -13.30 37.32
C GLU A 167 5.47 -14.49 36.97
N TYR A 168 6.15 -14.45 35.83
CA TYR A 168 7.11 -15.47 35.40
C TYR A 168 8.53 -14.92 35.43
N ASP A 169 9.45 -15.76 35.88
CA ASP A 169 10.88 -15.56 35.61
C ASP A 169 11.17 -15.91 34.14
N PRO A 170 11.74 -14.97 33.35
CA PRO A 170 11.93 -15.18 31.92
C PRO A 170 12.97 -16.27 31.58
N LEU A 171 13.90 -16.58 32.49
CA LEU A 171 14.96 -17.56 32.23
C LEU A 171 14.53 -18.97 32.61
N THR A 172 13.83 -19.13 33.73
CA THR A 172 13.36 -20.44 34.20
C THR A 172 11.99 -20.81 33.63
N GLY A 173 11.17 -19.82 33.27
CA GLY A 173 9.76 -20.00 32.88
C GLY A 173 8.85 -20.37 34.05
N THR A 174 9.35 -20.28 35.29
CA THR A 174 8.56 -20.62 36.48
C THR A 174 7.76 -19.43 36.97
N VAL A 175 6.52 -19.67 37.39
CA VAL A 175 5.72 -18.69 38.12
C VAL A 175 6.43 -18.35 39.44
N THR A 176 6.78 -17.08 39.62
CA THR A 176 7.39 -16.55 40.85
C THR A 176 6.37 -15.95 41.80
N ASP A 177 5.24 -15.47 41.28
CA ASP A 177 4.12 -14.96 42.07
C ASP A 177 2.79 -15.11 41.31
N THR A 178 1.69 -15.17 42.04
CA THR A 178 0.32 -15.19 41.50
C THR A 178 -0.55 -14.28 42.34
N HIS A 179 -1.20 -13.32 41.71
CA HIS A 179 -2.16 -12.45 42.38
C HIS A 179 -3.48 -12.42 41.63
N SER A 180 -4.58 -12.40 42.37
CA SER A 180 -5.88 -12.09 41.77
C SER A 180 -5.87 -10.67 41.26
N TYR A 181 -6.35 -10.44 40.04
CA TYR A 181 -6.61 -9.10 39.53
C TYR A 181 -8.10 -8.94 39.27
N ASN A 182 -8.60 -7.72 39.31
CA ASN A 182 -9.97 -7.44 38.93
C ASN A 182 -9.98 -7.14 37.42
N PRO A 183 -10.70 -7.90 36.58
CA PRO A 183 -10.76 -7.66 35.13
C PRO A 183 -11.54 -6.41 34.74
N TYR A 184 -12.32 -5.90 35.70
CA TYR A 184 -12.99 -4.62 35.62
C TYR A 184 -12.07 -3.51 36.15
N GLN A 185 -10.81 -3.84 36.49
CA GLN A 185 -9.77 -2.84 36.36
C GLN A 185 -9.53 -2.66 34.87
N PRO A 186 -9.43 -1.42 34.41
CA PRO A 186 -9.22 -1.12 33.02
C PRO A 186 -7.99 -1.79 32.43
N ASP A 187 -8.16 -2.29 31.21
CA ASP A 187 -7.04 -2.42 30.29
C ASP A 187 -6.55 -1.00 29.99
N PHE A 188 -5.39 -0.64 30.55
CA PHE A 188 -4.74 0.62 30.24
C PHE A 188 -4.28 0.58 28.79
N ILE A 189 -4.97 1.33 27.93
CA ILE A 189 -4.69 1.37 26.50
C ILE A 189 -3.37 2.10 26.24
N HIS A 190 -3.00 3.00 27.15
CA HIS A 190 -1.77 3.76 27.12
C HIS A 190 -1.19 3.92 28.53
N SER A 191 0.09 3.57 28.69
CA SER A 191 0.86 3.81 29.91
C SER A 191 2.14 4.54 29.56
N VAL A 192 2.40 5.68 30.19
CA VAL A 192 3.61 6.49 29.96
C VAL A 192 4.20 6.97 31.28
N VAL A 193 5.50 7.20 31.30
CA VAL A 193 6.15 7.96 32.37
C VAL A 193 6.59 9.32 31.82
N VAL A 194 6.05 10.40 32.38
CA VAL A 194 6.41 11.79 32.03
C VAL A 194 6.84 12.51 33.30
N ASN A 195 8.06 13.08 33.32
CA ASN A 195 8.61 13.78 34.48
C ASN A 195 8.54 12.98 35.80
N GLY A 196 8.67 11.65 35.72
CA GLY A 196 8.59 10.74 36.86
C GLY A 196 7.17 10.41 37.34
N TYR A 197 6.13 10.96 36.70
CA TYR A 197 4.74 10.57 36.91
C TYR A 197 4.39 9.43 35.96
N SER A 198 3.77 8.36 36.47
CA SER A 198 3.10 7.35 35.64
C SER A 198 1.71 7.86 35.29
N ILE A 199 1.33 7.79 34.02
CA ILE A 199 -0.02 8.09 33.55
C ILE A 199 -0.54 6.85 32.83
N ASP A 200 -1.62 6.30 33.34
CA ASP A 200 -2.27 5.10 32.83
C ASP A 200 -3.69 5.47 32.38
N ALA A 201 -4.01 5.25 31.10
CA ALA A 201 -5.28 5.65 30.50
C ALA A 201 -6.25 4.46 30.40
N GLU A 202 -7.30 4.52 31.21
CA GLU A 202 -8.43 3.59 31.21
C GLU A 202 -9.47 4.02 30.19
N SER A 203 -9.91 3.12 29.31
CA SER A 203 -11.15 3.33 28.54
C SER A 203 -12.36 2.92 29.38
N VAL A 204 -13.30 3.84 29.56
CA VAL A 204 -14.59 3.58 30.22
C VAL A 204 -15.75 3.67 29.25
N TRP A 205 -16.81 2.91 29.54
CA TRP A 205 -18.08 2.98 28.82
C TRP A 205 -19.19 3.46 29.74
N ASN A 206 -19.82 4.59 29.41
CA ASN A 206 -20.99 5.09 30.12
C ASN A 206 -22.25 4.53 29.47
N ALA A 207 -22.85 3.51 30.10
CA ALA A 207 -24.04 2.84 29.59
C ALA A 207 -25.29 3.75 29.53
N ASP A 208 -25.40 4.74 30.43
CA ASP A 208 -26.55 5.65 30.49
C ASP A 208 -26.50 6.70 29.38
N ALA A 209 -25.29 7.15 29.01
CA ALA A 209 -25.06 8.08 27.90
C ALA A 209 -24.86 7.38 26.55
N ASN A 210 -24.58 6.06 26.55
CA ASN A 210 -24.14 5.29 25.38
C ASN A 210 -22.90 5.91 24.70
N GLU A 211 -21.95 6.35 25.52
CA GLU A 211 -20.71 7.01 25.09
C GLU A 211 -19.49 6.39 25.78
N GLY A 212 -18.40 6.28 25.03
CA GLY A 212 -17.09 5.94 25.58
C GLY A 212 -16.38 7.17 26.15
N GLY A 213 -15.34 6.93 26.94
CA GLY A 213 -14.47 7.99 27.44
C GLY A 213 -13.26 7.41 28.17
N TYR A 214 -12.52 8.26 28.89
CA TYR A 214 -11.29 7.85 29.55
C TYR A 214 -11.18 8.32 30.99
N ILE A 215 -10.54 7.51 31.84
CA ILE A 215 -10.05 7.91 33.16
C ILE A 215 -8.53 7.82 33.13
N LEU A 216 -7.84 8.85 33.62
CA LEU A 216 -6.39 8.85 33.74
C LEU A 216 -6.01 8.57 35.18
N HIS A 217 -5.25 7.50 35.42
CA HIS A 217 -4.66 7.21 36.73
C HIS A 217 -3.23 7.73 36.75
N ILE A 218 -2.99 8.75 37.56
CA ILE A 218 -1.73 9.47 37.61
C ILE A 218 -1.02 9.13 38.92
N THR A 219 0.08 8.40 38.83
CA THR A 219 0.91 8.06 39.99
C THR A 219 2.13 8.98 40.06
N SER A 220 2.23 9.79 41.11
CA SER A 220 3.35 10.71 41.33
C SER A 220 4.64 9.97 41.75
N PRO A 221 5.82 10.64 41.66
CA PRO A 221 7.11 10.02 42.05
C PRO A 221 7.17 9.50 43.50
N ASP A 222 6.35 10.04 44.40
CA ASP A 222 6.22 9.57 45.79
C ASP A 222 5.24 8.40 45.97
N GLY A 223 4.68 7.88 44.86
CA GLY A 223 3.81 6.72 44.82
C GLY A 223 2.33 7.00 45.10
N LYS A 224 1.88 8.26 45.12
CA LYS A 224 0.46 8.59 45.28
C LYS A 224 -0.26 8.60 43.94
N THR A 225 -1.41 7.94 43.89
CA THR A 225 -2.25 7.90 42.69
C THR A 225 -3.42 8.88 42.82
N ASN A 226 -3.72 9.62 41.75
CA ASN A 226 -4.92 10.44 41.59
C ASN A 226 -5.59 10.10 40.28
N ASP A 227 -6.91 10.11 40.26
CA ASP A 227 -7.70 9.83 39.05
C ASP A 227 -8.23 11.15 38.47
N VAL A 228 -8.13 11.29 37.14
CA VAL A 228 -8.70 12.40 36.39
C VAL A 228 -9.68 11.85 35.37
N ASP A 229 -10.96 12.15 35.56
CA ASP A 229 -12.03 11.73 34.67
C ASP A 229 -12.11 12.68 33.45
N LEU A 230 -11.79 12.18 32.25
CA LEU A 230 -11.93 12.92 31.00
C LEU A 230 -13.37 12.94 30.48
N THR A 231 -14.26 12.09 31.02
CA THR A 231 -15.64 11.91 30.55
C THR A 231 -16.59 12.99 31.03
N GLU A 232 -16.41 13.50 32.26
CA GLU A 232 -17.38 14.38 32.94
C GLU A 232 -17.65 15.73 32.23
N ASN A 233 -16.91 16.07 31.16
CA ASN A 233 -17.10 17.32 30.41
C ASN A 233 -16.87 17.21 28.89
N ASN A 234 -16.72 16.00 28.32
CA ASN A 234 -16.32 15.83 26.91
C ASN A 234 -17.11 14.70 26.22
N PRO A 235 -18.39 14.93 25.85
CA PRO A 235 -19.18 13.91 25.17
C PRO A 235 -18.54 13.49 23.84
N GLY A 236 -18.57 12.19 23.56
CA GLY A 236 -18.06 11.59 22.32
C GLY A 236 -16.55 11.36 22.24
N LEU A 237 -15.80 11.39 23.35
CA LEU A 237 -14.37 11.04 23.38
C LEU A 237 -14.16 9.56 23.03
N SER A 238 -13.56 9.29 21.87
CA SER A 238 -13.41 7.92 21.33
C SER A 238 -11.98 7.40 21.42
N PHE A 239 -10.97 8.26 21.34
CA PHE A 239 -9.57 7.83 21.25
C PHE A 239 -8.61 8.85 21.87
N ILE A 240 -7.59 8.40 22.60
CA ILE A 240 -6.42 9.21 22.97
C ILE A 240 -5.28 8.82 22.02
N TYR A 241 -4.63 9.80 21.39
CA TYR A 241 -3.56 9.51 20.45
C TYR A 241 -2.25 9.14 21.16
N PHE A 242 -1.82 9.99 22.09
CA PHE A 242 -0.59 9.81 22.88
C PHE A 242 -0.55 10.84 24.02
N PHE A 243 0.47 10.74 24.87
CA PHE A 243 0.79 11.73 25.90
C PHE A 243 2.10 12.41 25.55
N ALA A 244 2.14 13.73 25.60
CA ALA A 244 3.35 14.49 25.30
C ALA A 244 3.68 15.50 26.40
N GLU A 245 4.94 15.56 26.78
CA GLU A 245 5.42 16.62 27.64
C GLU A 245 5.42 17.97 26.90
N LYS A 246 4.74 18.96 27.47
CA LYS A 246 4.84 20.36 27.02
C LYS A 246 5.88 21.13 27.81
N ASP A 247 5.94 20.88 29.12
CA ASP A 247 6.92 21.40 30.06
C ASP A 247 6.97 20.52 31.33
N ASP A 248 7.83 20.88 32.29
CA ASP A 248 8.04 20.18 33.57
C ASP A 248 6.76 19.82 34.34
N LYS A 249 5.63 20.49 34.09
CA LYS A 249 4.38 20.32 34.84
C LYS A 249 3.18 19.98 33.98
N THR A 250 3.27 20.14 32.66
CA THR A 250 2.10 20.02 31.79
C THR A 250 2.27 18.92 30.76
N VAL A 251 1.27 18.03 30.69
CA VAL A 251 1.14 17.00 29.67
C VAL A 251 0.03 17.39 28.71
N VAL A 252 0.32 17.31 27.41
CA VAL A 252 -0.65 17.48 26.34
C VAL A 252 -1.18 16.11 25.94
N ILE A 253 -2.50 16.07 25.75
CA ILE A 253 -3.26 14.86 25.43
C ILE A 253 -4.09 15.16 24.19
N PRO A 254 -3.55 14.92 22.98
CA PRO A 254 -4.34 14.94 21.77
C PRO A 254 -5.31 13.76 21.80
N ALA A 255 -6.57 14.03 21.46
CA ALA A 255 -7.62 13.03 21.50
C ALA A 255 -8.65 13.27 20.39
N LYS A 256 -9.50 12.27 20.16
CA LYS A 256 -10.53 12.25 19.13
C LYS A 256 -11.92 12.28 19.75
N THR A 257 -12.74 13.22 19.31
CA THR A 257 -14.20 13.14 19.40
C THR A 257 -14.78 13.03 17.99
N ASP A 258 -15.89 13.72 17.67
CA ASP A 258 -16.26 14.01 16.28
C ASP A 258 -15.18 14.80 15.53
N VAL A 259 -14.34 15.54 16.25
CA VAL A 259 -13.20 16.31 15.75
C VAL A 259 -11.97 16.07 16.61
N ASP A 260 -10.80 16.47 16.12
CA ASP A 260 -9.59 16.42 16.93
C ASP A 260 -9.63 17.49 18.04
N VAL A 261 -9.25 17.10 19.25
CA VAL A 261 -9.24 17.95 20.44
C VAL A 261 -7.93 17.78 21.21
N PHE A 262 -7.54 18.80 21.97
CA PHE A 262 -6.31 18.80 22.77
C PHE A 262 -6.64 19.14 24.21
N TYR A 263 -6.12 18.36 25.15
CA TYR A 263 -6.20 18.66 26.58
C TYR A 263 -4.82 18.93 27.15
N GLU A 264 -4.77 19.78 28.18
CA GLU A 264 -3.59 20.04 28.99
C GLU A 264 -3.87 19.62 30.42
N LEU A 265 -3.07 18.66 30.90
CA LEU A 265 -3.08 18.14 32.26
C LEU A 265 -1.91 18.76 33.04
N ASP A 266 -2.22 19.47 34.13
CA ASP A 266 -1.23 19.95 35.08
C ASP A 266 -0.93 18.86 36.13
N LEU A 267 0.27 18.27 36.08
CA LEU A 267 0.75 17.18 36.95
C LEU A 267 0.91 17.59 38.43
N THR A 268 0.82 18.88 38.76
CA THR A 268 0.91 19.34 40.15
C THR A 268 -0.45 19.54 40.79
N THR A 269 -1.43 19.99 40.00
CA THR A 269 -2.79 20.26 40.47
C THR A 269 -3.79 19.18 40.10
N MET A 270 -3.43 18.27 39.20
CA MET A 270 -4.30 17.26 38.57
C MET A 270 -5.50 17.86 37.84
N ASN A 271 -5.43 19.14 37.48
CA ASN A 271 -6.46 19.79 36.69
C ASN A 271 -6.21 19.52 35.20
N ILE A 272 -7.28 19.16 34.51
CA ILE A 272 -7.31 19.04 33.06
C ILE A 272 -8.11 20.18 32.44
N THR A 273 -7.59 20.75 31.35
CA THR A 273 -8.26 21.82 30.62
C THR A 273 -8.23 21.55 29.13
N LYS A 274 -9.34 21.87 28.43
CA LYS A 274 -9.37 21.81 26.97
C LYS A 274 -8.56 22.99 26.42
N ALA A 275 -7.53 22.69 25.63
CA ALA A 275 -6.67 23.69 25.03
C ALA A 275 -7.27 24.24 23.72
N ASP A 276 -6.81 25.41 23.29
CA ASP A 276 -7.16 25.95 21.97
C ASP A 276 -6.45 25.13 20.89
N ALA A 277 -7.21 24.49 20.01
CA ALA A 277 -6.67 23.68 18.91
C ALA A 277 -5.72 24.48 18.00
N LYS A 278 -5.86 25.82 17.94
CA LYS A 278 -4.93 26.69 17.21
C LYS A 278 -3.49 26.62 17.71
N GLU A 279 -3.29 26.30 18.99
CA GLU A 279 -1.94 26.16 19.56
C GLU A 279 -1.19 24.92 19.03
N TYR A 280 -1.94 23.98 18.45
CA TYR A 280 -1.48 22.67 17.98
C TYR A 280 -1.65 22.50 16.46
N GLU A 281 -1.90 23.58 15.70
CA GLU A 281 -1.99 23.55 14.22
C GLU A 281 -0.71 23.05 13.52
N TRP A 282 0.41 22.96 14.26
CA TRP A 282 1.68 22.41 13.79
C TRP A 282 1.74 20.87 13.84
N LEU A 283 0.83 20.23 14.59
CA LEU A 283 0.78 18.80 14.81
C LEU A 283 -0.25 18.16 13.86
N ASP A 284 0.23 17.29 12.98
CA ASP A 284 -0.62 16.54 12.04
C ASP A 284 -0.99 15.18 12.62
N LEU A 285 -2.15 15.10 13.26
CA LEU A 285 -2.62 13.86 13.89
C LEU A 285 -2.91 12.72 12.89
N SER A 286 -3.05 13.03 11.60
CA SER A 286 -3.14 11.98 10.57
C SER A 286 -1.81 11.22 10.42
N LYS A 287 -0.67 11.90 10.67
CA LYS A 287 0.68 11.34 10.57
C LYS A 287 1.23 10.84 11.91
N SER A 288 0.63 11.24 13.02
CA SER A 288 1.04 10.88 14.37
C SER A 288 -0.01 10.06 15.13
N SER A 289 -0.94 9.44 14.41
CA SER A 289 -2.04 8.67 15.02
C SER A 289 -1.55 7.45 15.80
N LEU A 290 -0.43 6.86 15.37
CA LEU A 290 0.25 5.73 16.00
C LEU A 290 1.59 6.15 16.62
N ALA A 291 1.66 7.37 17.15
CA ALA A 291 2.88 7.85 17.78
C ALA A 291 3.17 7.09 19.08
N VAL A 292 4.46 6.91 19.38
CA VAL A 292 4.94 6.19 20.55
C VAL A 292 5.82 7.09 21.42
N ASN A 293 5.73 6.89 22.74
CA ASN A 293 6.66 7.50 23.68
C ASN A 293 7.96 6.70 23.70
N GLY A 294 9.07 7.34 23.34
CA GLY A 294 10.40 6.76 23.50
C GLY A 294 10.80 6.71 24.97
N SER A 295 11.69 5.79 25.33
CA SER A 295 12.28 5.72 26.67
C SER A 295 13.14 6.95 27.02
N ASP A 296 13.46 7.80 26.04
CA ASP A 296 14.08 9.11 26.25
C ASP A 296 13.08 10.24 26.61
N GLY A 297 11.79 9.93 26.72
CA GLY A 297 10.72 10.86 27.10
C GLY A 297 10.11 11.65 25.95
N PHE A 298 10.64 11.54 24.72
CA PHE A 298 10.07 12.20 23.55
C PHE A 298 8.99 11.35 22.88
N VAL A 299 8.19 11.99 22.04
CA VAL A 299 7.16 11.30 21.25
C VAL A 299 7.60 11.21 19.79
N TYR A 300 7.46 10.02 19.22
CA TYR A 300 7.90 9.70 17.87
C TYR A 300 6.73 9.17 17.04
N ALA A 301 6.61 9.64 15.81
CA ALA A 301 5.58 9.21 14.87
C ALA A 301 6.24 8.56 13.66
N LYS A 302 5.79 7.36 13.29
CA LYS A 302 6.25 6.71 12.05
C LYS A 302 5.44 7.22 10.86
N THR A 303 6.12 7.59 9.80
CA THR A 303 5.55 7.93 8.50
C THR A 303 5.97 6.90 7.45
N SER A 304 5.52 7.05 6.21
CA SER A 304 5.94 6.18 5.12
C SER A 304 7.42 6.37 4.73
N ASP A 305 8.06 7.48 5.08
CA ASP A 305 9.49 7.76 4.80
C ASP A 305 10.42 7.68 5.98
N GLY A 306 9.91 7.53 7.20
CA GLY A 306 10.78 7.67 8.35
C GLY A 306 10.07 7.70 9.68
N ILE A 307 10.77 8.31 10.62
CA ILE A 307 10.30 8.60 11.96
C ILE A 307 10.46 10.11 12.17
N LEU A 308 9.36 10.74 12.58
CA LEU A 308 9.33 12.11 13.04
C LEU A 308 9.46 12.13 14.55
N LYS A 309 10.17 13.14 15.07
CA LYS A 309 10.15 13.52 16.48
C LYS A 309 9.19 14.69 16.66
N LEU A 310 8.23 14.55 17.56
CA LEU A 310 7.25 15.59 17.88
C LEU A 310 7.87 16.54 18.91
N ASN A 311 8.31 17.72 18.47
CA ASN A 311 8.99 18.69 19.32
C ASN A 311 8.00 19.76 19.81
N PHE A 312 7.44 19.55 21.01
CA PHE A 312 6.44 20.44 21.61
C PHE A 312 7.00 21.80 22.02
N GLU A 313 8.29 21.88 22.39
CA GLU A 313 8.96 23.15 22.71
C GLU A 313 9.09 24.04 21.47
N LYS A 314 9.54 23.46 20.35
CA LYS A 314 9.71 24.17 19.07
C LYS A 314 8.43 24.28 18.25
N LYS A 315 7.37 23.56 18.63
CA LYS A 315 6.10 23.45 17.89
C LYS A 315 6.31 23.00 16.44
N MET A 316 7.05 21.91 16.27
CA MET A 316 7.30 21.34 14.94
C MET A 316 7.49 19.82 15.00
N MET A 317 7.13 19.15 13.91
CA MET A 317 7.47 17.75 13.68
C MET A 317 8.81 17.68 12.94
N GLU A 318 9.86 17.21 13.61
CA GLU A 318 11.22 17.17 13.08
C GLU A 318 11.50 15.80 12.46
N GLU A 319 12.12 15.75 11.26
CA GLU A 319 12.64 14.49 10.75
C GLU A 319 13.74 13.98 11.69
N TYR A 320 13.51 12.81 12.29
CA TYR A 320 14.46 12.19 13.21
C TYR A 320 15.24 11.07 12.52
N PHE A 321 14.56 10.28 11.69
CA PHE A 321 15.17 9.22 10.89
C PHE A 321 14.47 9.10 9.54
N ASN A 322 15.20 9.31 8.44
CA ASN A 322 14.73 9.00 7.09
C ASN A 322 15.17 7.57 6.73
N PHE A 323 14.25 6.75 6.24
CA PHE A 323 14.52 5.35 5.85
C PHE A 323 15.59 5.21 4.76
N SER A 324 15.88 6.28 4.00
CA SER A 324 16.97 6.29 3.03
C SER A 324 18.37 6.29 3.68
N TYR A 325 18.50 6.57 4.98
CA TYR A 325 19.78 6.69 5.67
C TYR A 325 20.08 5.51 6.63
N CYS A 326 19.90 4.29 6.12
CA CYS A 326 20.39 3.06 6.73
C CYS A 326 20.60 1.98 5.66
N GLY A 327 21.19 0.85 6.03
CA GLY A 327 21.40 -0.30 5.14
C GLY A 327 20.22 -1.27 5.04
N ILE A 328 19.01 -0.87 5.47
CA ILE A 328 17.84 -1.74 5.52
C ILE A 328 16.88 -1.41 4.38
N ASN A 329 16.23 -2.44 3.85
CA ASN A 329 15.21 -2.27 2.83
C ASN A 329 14.02 -1.48 3.40
N ARG A 330 13.65 -0.41 2.69
CA ARG A 330 12.55 0.46 3.09
C ARG A 330 11.23 -0.28 3.29
N ASN A 331 10.90 -1.25 2.44
CA ASN A 331 9.65 -2.02 2.58
C ASN A 331 9.63 -2.81 3.91
N THR A 332 10.78 -3.33 4.35
CA THR A 332 10.90 -3.95 5.68
C THR A 332 10.70 -2.90 6.78
N LEU A 333 11.30 -1.72 6.68
CA LEU A 333 11.11 -0.64 7.68
C LEU A 333 9.65 -0.17 7.75
N GLU A 334 8.98 -0.06 6.60
CA GLU A 334 7.57 0.31 6.49
C GLU A 334 6.65 -0.76 7.12
N ALA A 335 6.99 -2.05 7.06
CA ALA A 335 6.20 -3.12 7.68
C ALA A 335 6.34 -3.20 9.21
N LEU A 336 7.43 -2.71 9.79
CA LEU A 336 7.70 -2.82 11.23
C LEU A 336 7.16 -1.62 12.03
N GLY A 337 6.72 -1.86 13.26
CA GLY A 337 6.31 -0.83 14.22
C GLY A 337 7.50 -0.28 15.01
N ILE A 338 7.36 0.95 15.54
CA ILE A 338 8.34 1.47 16.51
C ILE A 338 8.08 0.77 17.84
N SER A 339 9.11 0.13 18.38
CA SER A 339 9.04 -0.52 19.69
C SER A 339 9.67 0.30 20.80
N ASP A 340 10.77 1.00 20.51
CA ASP A 340 11.39 1.94 21.45
C ASP A 340 12.29 2.92 20.67
N VAL A 341 12.48 4.11 21.24
CA VAL A 341 13.48 5.10 20.81
C VAL A 341 14.16 5.66 22.04
N ASN A 342 15.49 5.63 22.05
CA ASN A 342 16.30 6.13 23.16
C ASN A 342 17.50 6.93 22.63
N GLY A 343 17.30 8.23 22.42
CA GLY A 343 18.38 9.18 22.09
C GLY A 343 19.06 8.94 20.75
N ASP A 344 19.96 7.96 20.67
CA ASP A 344 20.68 7.56 19.46
C ASP A 344 20.27 6.15 18.97
N SER A 345 19.36 5.46 19.64
CA SER A 345 18.91 4.11 19.28
C SER A 345 17.43 4.07 18.90
N ILE A 346 17.07 3.26 17.91
CA ILE A 346 15.69 2.95 17.52
C ILE A 346 15.57 1.42 17.47
N MET A 347 14.50 0.89 18.08
CA MET A 347 14.08 -0.51 17.92
C MET A 347 12.81 -0.54 17.09
N LEU A 348 12.87 -1.23 15.95
CA LEU A 348 11.70 -1.55 15.15
C LEU A 348 11.39 -3.04 15.26
N SER A 349 10.13 -3.42 15.37
CA SER A 349 9.78 -4.83 15.38
C SER A 349 8.39 -5.15 14.86
N GLY A 350 8.17 -6.41 14.53
CA GLY A 350 6.92 -6.92 13.98
C GLY A 350 7.13 -8.17 13.14
N SER A 351 6.04 -8.67 12.59
CA SER A 351 6.05 -9.76 11.63
C SER A 351 6.54 -9.26 10.28
N ASP A 352 7.56 -9.89 9.72
CA ASP A 352 7.99 -9.65 8.33
C ASP A 352 6.95 -10.28 7.40
N SER A 353 5.89 -9.54 7.09
CA SER A 353 4.84 -9.95 6.16
C SER A 353 5.24 -9.70 4.70
N SER A 354 6.51 -9.41 4.43
CA SER A 354 6.93 -9.02 3.09
C SER A 354 6.85 -10.20 2.11
N ILE A 355 5.82 -10.10 1.27
CA ILE A 355 5.64 -10.69 -0.06
C ILE A 355 5.21 -12.15 -0.04
N PHE A 356 4.02 -12.38 -0.62
CA PHE A 356 3.62 -13.70 -1.10
C PHE A 356 4.64 -14.17 -2.15
N SER A 357 5.68 -14.85 -1.69
CA SER A 357 6.62 -15.55 -2.55
C SER A 357 6.13 -16.98 -2.70
N TYR A 358 6.09 -17.47 -3.93
CA TYR A 358 5.82 -18.89 -4.18
C TYR A 358 6.82 -19.84 -3.48
N ALA A 359 7.91 -19.30 -2.92
CA ALA A 359 8.91 -20.04 -2.18
C ALA A 359 8.60 -20.23 -0.68
N GLU A 360 7.67 -19.47 -0.09
CA GLU A 360 7.41 -19.51 1.35
C GLU A 360 5.99 -19.99 1.65
N SER A 361 5.86 -20.95 2.57
CA SER A 361 4.56 -21.36 3.07
C SER A 361 4.02 -20.23 3.97
N PRO A 362 2.73 -19.85 3.86
CA PRO A 362 2.11 -18.84 4.73
C PRO A 362 2.21 -19.16 6.24
N SER A 363 2.55 -20.41 6.59
CA SER A 363 2.75 -20.88 7.97
C SER A 363 4.07 -20.48 8.64
N LYS A 364 4.97 -19.74 7.96
CA LYS A 364 6.32 -19.40 8.48
C LYS A 364 6.59 -17.89 8.54
N VAL A 365 5.63 -17.12 9.05
CA VAL A 365 5.87 -15.72 9.38
C VAL A 365 6.95 -15.65 10.47
N ARG A 366 8.05 -14.94 10.21
CA ARG A 366 9.11 -14.70 11.20
C ARG A 366 8.91 -13.36 11.86
N PHE A 367 9.17 -13.31 13.16
CA PHE A 367 9.32 -12.05 13.86
C PHE A 367 10.67 -11.42 13.50
N THR A 368 10.65 -10.15 13.15
CA THR A 368 11.85 -9.37 12.86
C THR A 368 11.98 -8.24 13.86
N ALA A 369 13.16 -8.11 14.46
CA ALA A 369 13.57 -6.95 15.24
C ALA A 369 14.78 -6.29 14.56
N ILE A 370 14.74 -4.96 14.41
CA ILE A 370 15.81 -4.17 13.81
C ILE A 370 16.26 -3.13 14.83
N GLU A 371 17.52 -3.25 15.22
CA GLU A 371 18.21 -2.27 16.05
C GLU A 371 18.93 -1.30 15.13
N LEU A 372 18.63 -0.01 15.28
CA LEU A 372 19.27 1.07 14.55
C LEU A 372 20.01 1.95 15.55
N THR A 373 21.28 2.23 15.30
CA THR A 373 22.10 3.10 16.14
C THR A 373 22.67 4.22 15.29
N LYS A 374 22.48 5.46 15.73
CA LYS A 374 22.97 6.65 15.05
C LYS A 374 24.50 6.61 14.97
N ALA A 375 25.03 6.63 13.75
CA ALA A 375 26.44 6.67 13.50
C ALA A 375 27.01 8.08 13.76
N ALA A 376 28.27 8.14 14.16
CA ALA A 376 28.96 9.41 14.41
C ALA A 376 29.12 10.28 13.13
N LYS A 377 29.14 9.64 11.95
CA LYS A 377 29.24 10.29 10.64
C LYS A 377 28.51 9.48 9.58
N ASN A 378 27.99 10.17 8.58
CA ASN A 378 27.42 9.50 7.41
C ASN A 378 28.52 8.82 6.56
N PRO A 379 28.47 7.50 6.32
CA PRO A 379 29.46 6.79 5.50
C PRO A 379 29.39 7.18 4.01
N HIS A 380 28.32 7.86 3.59
CA HIS A 380 28.10 8.33 2.23
C HIS A 380 28.32 9.83 2.05
N ALA A 381 28.91 10.51 3.04
CA ALA A 381 29.26 11.92 2.95
C ALA A 381 30.06 12.23 1.66
N GLY A 382 29.67 13.29 0.96
CA GLY A 382 30.25 13.72 -0.30
C GLY A 382 29.62 13.10 -1.56
N LYS A 383 28.76 12.08 -1.45
CA LYS A 383 27.93 11.62 -2.58
C LYS A 383 26.88 12.68 -2.92
N THR A 384 26.51 12.76 -4.20
CA THR A 384 25.42 13.61 -4.70
C THR A 384 24.11 12.86 -4.61
N ILE A 385 23.06 13.51 -4.10
CA ILE A 385 21.73 12.94 -3.99
C ILE A 385 21.05 12.90 -5.37
N LEU A 386 20.49 11.75 -5.70
CA LEU A 386 19.46 11.57 -6.73
C LEU A 386 18.13 11.37 -6.00
N GLU A 387 17.21 12.31 -6.16
CA GLU A 387 15.92 12.25 -5.50
C GLU A 387 14.94 11.36 -6.30
N LEU A 388 14.29 10.42 -5.61
CA LEU A 388 13.35 9.49 -6.21
C LEU A 388 11.95 9.67 -5.60
N TYR A 389 10.96 9.86 -6.46
CA TYR A 389 9.53 9.90 -6.10
C TYR A 389 8.77 8.67 -6.66
N SER A 390 7.75 8.20 -5.93
CA SER A 390 6.80 7.18 -6.41
C SER A 390 5.35 7.67 -6.29
N ALA A 391 4.59 7.60 -7.39
CA ALA A 391 3.19 8.05 -7.43
C ALA A 391 2.21 7.18 -6.64
N THR A 392 2.57 5.92 -6.43
CA THR A 392 1.86 5.00 -5.54
C THR A 392 2.71 4.76 -4.30
N GLU A 393 2.09 4.35 -3.19
CA GLU A 393 2.83 3.87 -2.02
C GLU A 393 3.92 2.87 -2.47
N TYR A 394 5.06 2.95 -1.79
CA TYR A 394 6.34 2.39 -2.21
C TYR A 394 6.38 0.87 -1.99
N SER A 395 5.52 0.11 -2.67
CA SER A 395 5.03 -1.16 -2.12
C SER A 395 5.76 -2.43 -2.53
N THR A 396 6.96 -2.35 -3.14
CA THR A 396 7.71 -3.59 -3.48
C THR A 396 9.13 -3.58 -2.90
N GLY A 397 9.43 -4.61 -2.10
CA GLY A 397 10.75 -4.83 -1.53
C GLY A 397 11.85 -4.90 -2.59
N GLU A 398 11.53 -5.31 -3.81
CA GLU A 398 12.46 -5.40 -4.94
C GLU A 398 13.01 -4.05 -5.38
N ILE A 399 12.20 -3.00 -5.36
CA ILE A 399 12.66 -1.64 -5.66
C ILE A 399 13.55 -1.12 -4.53
N GLY A 400 13.19 -1.41 -3.28
CA GLY A 400 14.07 -1.14 -2.13
C GLY A 400 15.43 -1.83 -2.27
N GLN A 401 15.46 -3.09 -2.72
CA GLN A 401 16.71 -3.83 -2.96
C GLN A 401 17.53 -3.21 -4.10
N ALA A 402 16.88 -2.77 -5.18
CA ALA A 402 17.56 -2.08 -6.27
C ALA A 402 18.22 -0.77 -5.79
N ILE A 403 17.56 -0.02 -4.91
CA ILE A 403 18.09 1.23 -4.34
C ILE A 403 19.31 0.95 -3.46
N LEU A 404 19.21 -0.02 -2.55
CA LEU A 404 20.35 -0.43 -1.71
C LEU A 404 21.55 -0.82 -2.59
N LYS A 405 21.32 -1.68 -3.59
CA LYS A 405 22.36 -2.08 -4.55
C LYS A 405 22.98 -0.89 -5.28
N PHE A 406 22.19 0.08 -5.73
CA PHE A 406 22.71 1.29 -6.34
C PHE A 406 23.56 2.11 -5.35
N ASN A 407 23.04 2.34 -4.14
CA ASN A 407 23.68 3.16 -3.12
C ASN A 407 24.99 2.57 -2.61
N GLU A 408 25.08 1.24 -2.53
CA GLU A 408 26.30 0.51 -2.17
C GLU A 408 27.34 0.56 -3.30
N THR A 409 26.91 0.38 -4.55
CA THR A 409 27.84 0.19 -5.68
C THR A 409 28.24 1.48 -6.40
N ASN A 410 27.43 2.53 -6.30
CA ASN A 410 27.73 3.82 -6.94
C ASN A 410 28.65 4.67 -6.04
N GLY A 411 29.83 5.03 -6.56
CA GLY A 411 30.83 5.80 -5.81
C GLY A 411 30.57 7.30 -5.71
N SER A 412 29.63 7.85 -6.49
CA SER A 412 29.41 9.30 -6.60
C SER A 412 27.99 9.76 -6.29
N TYR A 413 27.02 8.86 -6.44
CA TYR A 413 25.60 9.17 -6.29
C TYR A 413 24.94 8.31 -5.22
N TYR A 414 23.87 8.84 -4.64
CA TYR A 414 23.07 8.18 -3.61
C TYR A 414 21.60 8.52 -3.83
N ILE A 415 20.74 7.50 -3.94
CA ILE A 415 19.31 7.67 -4.10
C ILE A 415 18.67 7.90 -2.73
N VAL A 416 17.89 8.99 -2.62
CA VAL A 416 17.03 9.30 -1.47
C VAL A 416 15.59 9.34 -1.94
N VAL A 417 14.70 8.64 -1.23
CA VAL A 417 13.27 8.62 -1.56
C VAL A 417 12.58 9.82 -0.92
N THR A 418 11.73 10.51 -1.69
CA THR A 418 11.01 11.71 -1.28
C THR A 418 9.50 11.49 -1.18
N ASN A 419 8.89 12.08 -0.15
CA ASN A 419 7.44 12.12 0.07
C ASN A 419 6.86 13.54 -0.09
N ARG A 420 7.55 14.42 -0.82
CA ARG A 420 7.07 15.79 -1.09
C ARG A 420 5.74 15.85 -1.87
N TYR A 421 5.35 14.73 -2.46
CA TYR A 421 4.12 14.60 -3.23
C TYR A 421 3.32 13.46 -2.61
N ASP A 422 2.36 13.81 -1.76
CA ASP A 422 1.47 12.82 -1.17
C ASP A 422 0.23 12.65 -2.07
N PRO A 423 0.00 11.49 -2.69
CA PRO A 423 -1.19 11.28 -3.51
C PRO A 423 -2.50 11.38 -2.72
N THR A 424 -2.45 11.17 -1.39
CA THR A 424 -3.63 11.31 -0.53
C THR A 424 -4.09 12.77 -0.40
N ASP A 425 -3.19 13.74 -0.53
CA ASP A 425 -3.53 15.18 -0.58
C ASP A 425 -4.40 15.53 -1.81
N TYR A 426 -4.45 14.64 -2.80
CA TYR A 426 -5.14 14.86 -4.07
C TYR A 426 -6.32 13.92 -4.31
N THR A 427 -6.54 12.92 -3.45
CA THR A 427 -7.51 11.85 -3.67
C THR A 427 -8.81 11.98 -2.89
N GLU A 428 -9.93 11.79 -3.60
CA GLU A 428 -11.26 11.59 -3.02
C GLU A 428 -11.71 10.12 -3.16
N MET A 429 -10.79 9.20 -3.51
CA MET A 429 -11.11 7.80 -3.85
C MET A 429 -11.77 7.03 -2.70
N MET A 430 -11.47 7.36 -1.43
CA MET A 430 -12.11 6.71 -0.28
C MET A 430 -13.61 7.01 -0.15
N SER A 431 -14.11 8.04 -0.85
CA SER A 431 -15.53 8.37 -0.90
C SER A 431 -16.27 7.74 -2.09
N ALA A 432 -15.55 7.06 -2.99
CA ALA A 432 -16.14 6.44 -4.15
C ALA A 432 -17.09 5.30 -3.75
N THR A 433 -18.29 5.28 -4.33
CA THR A 433 -19.28 4.23 -4.09
C THR A 433 -19.52 3.36 -5.31
N SER A 434 -18.88 3.68 -6.43
CA SER A 434 -19.03 3.00 -7.71
C SER A 434 -17.76 3.15 -8.55
N ASN A 435 -17.64 2.35 -9.62
CA ASN A 435 -16.54 2.46 -10.57
C ASN A 435 -16.49 3.82 -11.28
N ASP A 436 -17.65 4.46 -11.48
CA ASP A 436 -17.74 5.78 -12.09
C ASP A 436 -17.12 6.85 -11.17
N ASP A 437 -17.47 6.83 -9.88
CA ASP A 437 -16.92 7.76 -8.87
C ASP A 437 -15.41 7.59 -8.73
N TYR A 438 -14.95 6.33 -8.65
CA TYR A 438 -13.55 5.98 -8.53
C TYR A 438 -12.74 6.48 -9.74
N PHE A 439 -13.24 6.26 -10.96
CA PHE A 439 -12.57 6.69 -12.18
C PHE A 439 -12.39 8.21 -12.23
N VAL A 440 -13.41 8.99 -11.85
CA VAL A 440 -13.29 10.47 -11.79
C VAL A 440 -12.30 10.91 -10.72
N ALA A 441 -12.36 10.31 -9.53
CA ALA A 441 -11.44 10.64 -8.44
C ALA A 441 -9.99 10.38 -8.84
N GLU A 442 -9.71 9.24 -9.48
CA GLU A 442 -8.38 8.90 -10.02
C GLU A 442 -7.92 9.93 -11.07
N LEU A 443 -8.78 10.27 -12.05
CA LEU A 443 -8.46 11.26 -13.08
C LEU A 443 -8.07 12.62 -12.51
N ASN A 444 -8.86 13.11 -11.55
CA ASN A 444 -8.63 14.40 -10.91
C ASN A 444 -7.34 14.41 -10.08
N SER A 445 -7.08 13.32 -9.35
CA SER A 445 -5.86 13.16 -8.55
C SER A 445 -4.61 13.17 -9.43
N ASN A 446 -4.62 12.35 -10.48
CA ASN A 446 -3.52 12.23 -11.44
C ASN A 446 -3.24 13.56 -12.16
N SER A 447 -4.28 14.31 -12.54
CA SER A 447 -4.11 15.62 -13.18
C SER A 447 -3.41 16.63 -12.27
N LYS A 448 -3.83 16.74 -11.00
CA LYS A 448 -3.27 17.71 -10.04
C LYS A 448 -1.80 17.38 -9.72
N LEU A 449 -1.49 16.10 -9.48
CA LEU A 449 -0.12 15.64 -9.24
C LEU A 449 0.78 15.85 -10.46
N SER A 450 0.27 15.51 -11.65
CA SER A 450 0.97 15.72 -12.92
C SER A 450 1.35 17.19 -13.11
N ASP A 451 0.43 18.12 -12.85
CA ASP A 451 0.70 19.57 -12.97
C ASP A 451 1.77 20.03 -11.96
N LYS A 452 1.68 19.56 -10.71
CA LYS A 452 2.66 19.92 -9.67
C LYS A 452 4.07 19.44 -10.03
N LEU A 453 4.20 18.19 -10.47
CA LEU A 453 5.48 17.61 -10.91
C LEU A 453 6.01 18.33 -12.15
N ALA A 454 5.15 18.66 -13.12
CA ALA A 454 5.53 19.39 -14.32
C ALA A 454 6.16 20.75 -13.97
N ILE A 455 5.54 21.51 -13.05
CA ILE A 455 6.05 22.81 -12.58
C ILE A 455 7.42 22.64 -11.92
N ASP A 456 7.55 21.71 -10.98
CA ASP A 456 8.79 21.51 -10.25
C ASP A 456 9.93 21.04 -11.15
N ILE A 457 9.66 20.10 -12.06
CA ILE A 457 10.64 19.63 -13.06
C ILE A 457 11.11 20.81 -13.91
N MET A 458 10.21 21.64 -14.44
CA MET A 458 10.58 22.82 -15.23
C MET A 458 11.44 23.83 -14.45
N ASN A 459 11.20 23.95 -13.15
CA ASN A 459 11.97 24.82 -12.26
C ASN A 459 13.31 24.22 -11.83
N GLY A 460 13.58 22.94 -12.14
CA GLY A 460 14.77 22.22 -11.67
C GLY A 460 14.68 21.80 -10.20
N GLU A 461 13.47 21.74 -9.65
CA GLU A 461 13.16 21.37 -8.26
C GLU A 461 12.39 20.04 -8.17
N GLY A 462 12.14 19.38 -9.32
CA GLY A 462 11.49 18.09 -9.39
C GLY A 462 12.42 16.93 -9.05
N PRO A 463 11.88 15.73 -8.74
CA PRO A 463 12.68 14.52 -8.52
C PRO A 463 13.48 14.13 -9.76
N ASP A 464 14.59 13.43 -9.55
CA ASP A 464 15.45 12.91 -10.62
C ASP A 464 14.86 11.64 -11.26
N ILE A 465 14.28 10.78 -10.42
CA ILE A 465 13.70 9.50 -10.79
C ILE A 465 12.24 9.50 -10.34
N LEU A 466 11.35 9.07 -11.23
CA LEU A 466 9.91 9.01 -10.97
C LEU A 466 9.42 7.60 -11.22
N LEU A 467 8.77 6.99 -10.23
CA LEU A 467 8.12 5.70 -10.35
C LEU A 467 6.61 5.88 -10.53
N ASN A 468 6.03 5.04 -11.39
CA ASN A 468 4.58 4.92 -11.57
C ASN A 468 3.86 6.19 -12.06
N VAL A 469 4.56 7.05 -12.79
CA VAL A 469 4.00 8.28 -13.38
C VAL A 469 3.45 8.08 -14.80
N GLY A 470 3.21 6.83 -15.22
CA GLY A 470 2.76 6.52 -16.58
C GLY A 470 1.38 7.12 -16.93
N SER A 471 0.50 7.27 -15.93
CA SER A 471 -0.81 7.91 -16.06
C SER A 471 -0.74 9.45 -16.12
N PHE A 472 0.43 10.05 -15.87
CA PHE A 472 0.61 11.51 -15.87
C PHE A 472 0.92 11.99 -17.29
N GLY A 473 -0.09 11.94 -18.17
CA GLY A 473 0.07 12.13 -19.62
C GLY A 473 0.80 13.41 -20.05
N GLN A 474 0.72 14.48 -19.26
CA GLN A 474 1.43 15.75 -19.47
C GLN A 474 2.96 15.58 -19.37
N LEU A 475 3.45 14.73 -18.47
CA LEU A 475 4.88 14.49 -18.28
C LEU A 475 5.50 13.69 -19.43
N CYS A 476 4.70 12.91 -20.15
CA CYS A 476 5.16 11.97 -21.19
C CYS A 476 5.56 12.69 -22.50
N ASN A 477 6.60 13.53 -22.43
CA ASN A 477 7.30 14.18 -23.53
C ASN A 477 8.69 14.67 -23.09
N SER A 478 9.54 15.05 -24.06
CA SER A 478 10.94 15.43 -23.82
C SER A 478 11.16 16.74 -23.06
N SER A 479 10.11 17.52 -22.79
CA SER A 479 10.22 18.73 -21.97
C SER A 479 10.33 18.39 -20.48
N TYR A 480 9.80 17.25 -20.06
CA TYR A 480 9.76 16.84 -18.65
C TYR A 480 10.56 15.56 -18.39
N LEU A 481 10.56 14.60 -19.33
CA LEU A 481 11.18 13.29 -19.13
C LEU A 481 12.27 13.00 -20.16
N ALA A 482 13.34 12.35 -19.71
CA ALA A 482 14.41 11.86 -20.56
C ALA A 482 13.96 10.64 -21.39
N ASP A 483 14.52 10.49 -22.59
CA ASP A 483 14.34 9.28 -23.39
C ASP A 483 15.21 8.14 -22.84
N LEU A 484 14.57 7.07 -22.36
CA LEU A 484 15.24 5.92 -21.75
C LEU A 484 15.74 4.88 -22.76
N THR A 485 15.42 5.04 -24.04
CA THR A 485 15.85 4.12 -25.11
C THR A 485 17.36 3.83 -25.08
N PRO A 486 18.26 4.81 -24.85
CA PRO A 486 19.69 4.55 -24.77
C PRO A 486 20.13 3.68 -23.58
N PHE A 487 19.41 3.74 -22.46
CA PHE A 487 19.74 2.97 -21.25
C PHE A 487 19.26 1.52 -21.32
N VAL A 488 18.14 1.30 -22.00
CA VAL A 488 17.62 -0.04 -22.32
C VAL A 488 18.47 -0.69 -23.42
N GLY A 489 18.90 0.08 -24.41
CA GLY A 489 19.67 -0.41 -25.55
C GLY A 489 18.85 -1.39 -26.42
N ASN A 490 19.57 -2.21 -27.19
CA ASN A 490 18.96 -3.26 -28.00
C ASN A 490 18.82 -4.54 -27.17
N LEU A 491 17.63 -4.78 -26.60
CA LEU A 491 17.36 -6.03 -25.90
C LEU A 491 17.20 -7.19 -26.88
N ASP A 492 17.73 -8.34 -26.50
CA ASP A 492 17.56 -9.61 -27.20
C ASP A 492 16.13 -10.14 -27.01
N SER A 493 15.35 -10.22 -28.09
CA SER A 493 13.95 -10.69 -28.03
C SER A 493 13.79 -12.15 -27.63
N SER A 494 14.88 -12.94 -27.65
CA SER A 494 14.90 -14.29 -27.06
C SER A 494 15.00 -14.27 -25.53
N LYS A 495 15.46 -13.15 -24.95
CA LYS A 495 15.63 -12.97 -23.50
C LYS A 495 14.58 -12.06 -22.89
N TYR A 496 14.04 -11.12 -23.65
CA TYR A 496 13.11 -10.10 -23.16
C TYR A 496 11.83 -10.01 -24.01
N TYR A 497 10.71 -9.68 -23.38
CA TYR A 497 9.46 -9.33 -24.06
C TYR A 497 9.55 -7.93 -24.68
N THR A 498 10.23 -7.82 -25.84
CA THR A 498 10.46 -6.53 -26.50
C THR A 498 9.18 -5.85 -26.98
N ASN A 499 8.12 -6.61 -27.22
CA ASN A 499 6.80 -6.08 -27.56
C ASN A 499 6.26 -5.16 -26.45
N VAL A 500 6.51 -5.47 -25.18
CA VAL A 500 6.08 -4.65 -24.04
C VAL A 500 6.77 -3.28 -24.10
N ILE A 501 8.07 -3.24 -24.36
CA ILE A 501 8.84 -1.99 -24.49
C ILE A 501 8.39 -1.19 -25.71
N ASP A 502 8.15 -1.86 -26.84
CA ASP A 502 7.73 -1.19 -28.07
C ASP A 502 6.34 -0.55 -27.92
N ILE A 503 5.41 -1.21 -27.23
CA ILE A 503 4.08 -0.67 -26.92
C ILE A 503 4.16 0.54 -25.98
N SER A 504 5.15 0.61 -25.09
CA SER A 504 5.36 1.74 -24.18
C SER A 504 6.05 2.96 -24.84
N LYS A 505 6.48 2.86 -26.11
CA LYS A 505 7.08 4.00 -26.80
C LYS A 505 6.03 5.00 -27.27
N LYS A 506 6.31 6.28 -27.05
CA LYS A 506 5.55 7.41 -27.60
C LYS A 506 6.43 8.16 -28.60
N ASP A 507 5.97 8.26 -29.85
CA ASP A 507 6.73 8.85 -30.96
C ASP A 507 8.15 8.27 -31.11
N GLY A 508 8.27 6.95 -30.88
CA GLY A 508 9.53 6.21 -30.96
C GLY A 508 10.48 6.37 -29.77
N LYS A 509 10.09 7.12 -28.73
CA LYS A 509 10.88 7.36 -27.51
C LYS A 509 10.25 6.69 -26.31
N LEU A 510 11.08 6.31 -25.33
CA LEU A 510 10.64 5.62 -24.13
C LEU A 510 10.75 6.55 -22.92
N TYR A 511 9.66 7.24 -22.57
CA TYR A 511 9.64 8.16 -21.41
C TYR A 511 9.25 7.47 -20.10
N ASN A 512 8.54 6.35 -20.21
CA ASN A 512 8.11 5.53 -19.09
C ASN A 512 8.40 4.08 -19.45
N LEU A 513 9.34 3.46 -18.73
CA LEU A 513 9.75 2.08 -18.94
C LEU A 513 9.04 1.19 -17.92
N PRO A 514 8.21 0.22 -18.36
CA PRO A 514 7.71 -0.82 -17.47
C PRO A 514 8.87 -1.66 -16.95
N ILE A 515 8.93 -1.86 -15.63
CA ILE A 515 9.81 -2.81 -14.96
C ILE A 515 9.09 -4.14 -14.76
N CYS A 516 7.80 -4.06 -14.40
CA CYS A 516 6.84 -5.15 -14.42
C CYS A 516 5.46 -4.60 -14.82
N PHE A 517 4.56 -5.50 -15.19
CA PHE A 517 3.27 -5.12 -15.77
C PHE A 517 2.16 -6.07 -15.35
N THR A 518 0.92 -5.62 -15.57
CA THR A 518 -0.29 -6.42 -15.51
C THR A 518 -0.91 -6.51 -16.91
N ILE A 519 -1.80 -7.48 -17.10
CA ILE A 519 -2.54 -7.66 -18.34
C ILE A 519 -4.03 -7.43 -18.07
N ASN A 520 -4.60 -6.44 -18.74
CA ASN A 520 -6.01 -6.07 -18.63
C ASN A 520 -6.80 -6.64 -19.80
N GLY A 521 -7.91 -7.32 -19.47
CA GLY A 521 -8.77 -7.90 -20.48
C GLY A 521 -9.94 -8.68 -19.88
N ILE A 522 -10.47 -9.61 -20.67
CA ILE A 522 -11.57 -10.51 -20.30
C ILE A 522 -11.00 -11.92 -20.26
N GLN A 523 -10.92 -12.51 -19.06
CA GLN A 523 -10.50 -13.89 -18.91
C GLN A 523 -11.69 -14.82 -19.12
N THR A 524 -11.58 -15.74 -20.08
CA THR A 524 -12.66 -16.66 -20.48
C THR A 524 -12.12 -17.87 -21.25
N SER A 525 -12.99 -18.79 -21.67
CA SER A 525 -12.64 -19.89 -22.58
C SER A 525 -12.14 -19.36 -23.93
N PRO A 526 -11.06 -19.91 -24.51
CA PRO A 526 -10.59 -19.55 -25.86
C PRO A 526 -11.68 -19.67 -26.94
N ASP A 527 -12.66 -20.55 -26.77
CA ASP A 527 -13.78 -20.75 -27.72
C ASP A 527 -14.70 -19.52 -27.83
N ASN A 528 -14.61 -18.60 -26.87
CA ASN A 528 -15.37 -17.35 -26.88
C ASN A 528 -14.67 -16.23 -27.67
N ALA A 529 -13.43 -16.41 -28.11
CA ALA A 529 -12.69 -15.37 -28.81
C ALA A 529 -13.38 -14.91 -30.11
N GLY A 530 -13.23 -13.62 -30.44
CA GLY A 530 -13.63 -13.08 -31.74
C GLY A 530 -12.78 -13.62 -32.88
N ALA A 531 -13.04 -13.16 -34.10
CA ALA A 531 -12.37 -13.65 -35.30
C ALA A 531 -10.84 -13.41 -35.31
N SER A 532 -10.34 -12.45 -34.51
CA SER A 532 -8.91 -12.21 -34.33
C SER A 532 -8.22 -13.30 -33.48
N GLY A 533 -8.98 -14.08 -32.72
CA GLY A 533 -8.49 -15.08 -31.77
C GLY A 533 -7.94 -14.50 -30.46
N VAL A 534 -7.86 -13.17 -30.31
CA VAL A 534 -7.21 -12.51 -29.16
C VAL A 534 -8.07 -11.43 -28.50
N GLY A 535 -9.22 -11.10 -29.08
CA GLY A 535 -10.09 -10.04 -28.58
C GLY A 535 -11.45 -10.04 -29.26
N PHE A 536 -12.20 -8.96 -29.03
CA PHE A 536 -13.53 -8.77 -29.58
C PHE A 536 -13.64 -7.46 -30.35
N THR A 537 -14.25 -7.51 -31.52
CA THR A 537 -14.91 -6.33 -32.05
C THR A 537 -16.11 -5.96 -31.19
N THR A 538 -16.57 -4.70 -31.24
CA THR A 538 -17.81 -4.28 -30.56
C THR A 538 -19.03 -5.16 -30.91
N ALA A 539 -19.15 -5.56 -32.17
CA ALA A 539 -20.23 -6.46 -32.61
C ALA A 539 -20.07 -7.90 -32.10
N GLU A 540 -18.85 -8.43 -32.03
CA GLU A 540 -18.59 -9.76 -31.48
C GLU A 540 -18.83 -9.80 -29.97
N TYR A 541 -18.43 -8.74 -29.25
CA TYR A 541 -18.70 -8.64 -27.83
C TYR A 541 -20.19 -8.49 -27.54
N GLU A 542 -20.94 -7.72 -28.35
CA GLU A 542 -22.40 -7.64 -28.23
C GLU A 542 -23.06 -9.03 -28.34
N LYS A 543 -22.56 -9.88 -29.24
CA LYS A 543 -23.01 -11.27 -29.35
C LYS A 543 -22.62 -12.09 -28.13
N PHE A 544 -21.40 -11.94 -27.63
CA PHE A 544 -20.91 -12.62 -26.43
C PHE A 544 -21.76 -12.24 -25.20
N LEU A 545 -22.00 -10.94 -24.99
CA LEU A 545 -22.87 -10.38 -23.96
C LEU A 545 -24.26 -11.03 -23.98
N LYS A 546 -24.91 -11.05 -25.15
CA LYS A 546 -26.28 -11.58 -25.29
C LYS A 546 -26.37 -13.10 -25.17
N SER A 547 -25.33 -13.84 -25.53
CA SER A 547 -25.40 -15.31 -25.64
C SER A 547 -24.73 -16.07 -24.51
N LYS A 548 -23.67 -15.51 -23.91
CA LYS A 548 -22.86 -16.16 -22.87
C LYS A 548 -22.99 -15.48 -21.52
N LEU A 549 -23.19 -14.16 -21.50
CA LEU A 549 -23.34 -13.38 -20.27
C LEU A 549 -24.81 -13.01 -19.95
N ASN A 550 -25.78 -13.57 -20.68
CA ASN A 550 -27.22 -13.33 -20.49
C ASN A 550 -27.64 -11.85 -20.53
N GLY A 551 -26.87 -11.00 -21.20
CA GLY A 551 -27.12 -9.56 -21.29
C GLY A 551 -26.52 -8.73 -20.13
N GLU A 552 -25.87 -9.36 -19.15
CA GLU A 552 -25.22 -8.67 -18.04
C GLU A 552 -23.74 -8.46 -18.35
N ASP A 553 -23.33 -7.19 -18.48
CA ASP A 553 -21.95 -6.86 -18.83
C ASP A 553 -21.03 -6.98 -17.61
N ILE A 554 -19.95 -7.76 -17.77
CA ILE A 554 -18.87 -7.92 -16.80
C ILE A 554 -17.96 -6.67 -16.73
N ILE A 555 -18.09 -5.74 -17.67
CA ILE A 555 -17.48 -4.41 -17.63
C ILE A 555 -18.49 -3.45 -16.98
N THR A 556 -18.27 -3.14 -15.71
CA THR A 556 -19.28 -2.54 -14.81
C THR A 556 -19.14 -1.01 -14.68
N TYR A 557 -19.00 -0.32 -15.81
CA TYR A 557 -18.97 1.16 -15.89
C TYR A 557 -20.27 1.72 -16.47
N GLY A 558 -20.62 2.96 -16.10
CA GLY A 558 -21.66 3.72 -16.79
C GLY A 558 -21.24 4.14 -18.20
N GLN A 559 -22.20 4.49 -19.06
CA GLN A 559 -21.97 4.77 -20.49
C GLN A 559 -20.79 5.72 -20.77
N ALA A 560 -20.72 6.85 -20.06
CA ALA A 560 -19.67 7.85 -20.25
C ALA A 560 -18.26 7.31 -19.95
N TYR A 561 -18.13 6.59 -18.83
CA TYR A 561 -16.87 6.05 -18.34
C TYR A 561 -16.44 4.80 -19.10
N TYR A 562 -17.40 3.95 -19.47
CA TYR A 562 -17.18 2.82 -20.38
C TYR A 562 -16.61 3.32 -21.71
N PHE A 563 -17.25 4.34 -22.30
CA PHE A 563 -16.80 4.93 -23.56
C PHE A 563 -15.38 5.48 -23.43
N ALA A 564 -15.09 6.24 -22.37
CA ALA A 564 -13.75 6.77 -22.13
C ALA A 564 -12.71 5.64 -21.95
N LYS A 565 -13.00 4.61 -21.15
CA LYS A 565 -12.09 3.48 -20.92
C LYS A 565 -11.74 2.77 -22.23
N VAL A 566 -12.75 2.42 -23.01
CA VAL A 566 -12.56 1.71 -24.29
C VAL A 566 -11.93 2.61 -25.35
N PHE A 567 -12.24 3.91 -25.37
CA PHE A 567 -11.56 4.90 -26.20
C PHE A 567 -10.05 4.95 -25.91
N ASN A 568 -9.65 5.00 -24.64
CA ASN A 568 -8.23 5.06 -24.26
C ASN A 568 -7.44 3.83 -24.77
N GLY A 569 -8.03 2.64 -24.66
CA GLY A 569 -7.45 1.39 -25.17
C GLY A 569 -7.29 1.33 -26.70
N MET A 570 -7.89 2.26 -27.44
CA MET A 570 -7.70 2.42 -28.89
C MET A 570 -7.39 3.84 -29.34
N SER A 571 -6.78 4.63 -28.46
CA SER A 571 -6.43 6.03 -28.73
C SER A 571 -5.58 6.22 -29.99
N ASP A 572 -4.78 5.23 -30.40
CA ASP A 572 -4.00 5.21 -31.65
C ASP A 572 -4.86 5.35 -32.92
N LYS A 573 -6.14 4.97 -32.86
CA LYS A 573 -7.11 5.15 -33.96
C LYS A 573 -7.63 6.57 -34.06
N PHE A 574 -7.67 7.28 -32.93
CA PHE A 574 -8.32 8.57 -32.79
C PHE A 574 -7.34 9.73 -32.69
N ILE A 575 -6.10 9.46 -32.29
CA ILE A 575 -5.07 10.47 -32.07
C ILE A 575 -3.79 10.01 -32.75
N LYS A 576 -3.29 10.82 -33.69
CA LYS A 576 -2.05 10.53 -34.41
C LYS A 576 -1.25 11.80 -34.62
N ASN A 577 0.05 11.77 -34.28
CA ASN A 577 0.97 12.90 -34.46
C ASN A 577 0.44 14.22 -33.87
N GLY A 578 -0.12 14.17 -32.65
CA GLY A 578 -0.71 15.34 -31.99
C GLY A 578 -2.01 15.86 -32.61
N LYS A 579 -2.68 15.07 -33.47
CA LYS A 579 -3.96 15.43 -34.09
C LYS A 579 -5.06 14.45 -33.72
N ALA A 580 -6.18 14.99 -33.22
CA ALA A 580 -7.38 14.23 -32.90
C ALA A 580 -8.32 14.16 -34.12
N ASP A 581 -8.84 12.97 -34.41
CA ASP A 581 -9.88 12.70 -35.40
C ASP A 581 -10.91 11.73 -34.83
N PHE A 582 -12.07 12.27 -34.45
CA PHE A 582 -13.21 11.54 -33.90
C PHE A 582 -14.33 11.38 -34.93
N SER A 583 -14.08 11.76 -36.19
CA SER A 583 -15.08 11.70 -37.27
C SER A 583 -15.14 10.34 -37.98
N GLY A 584 -14.19 9.45 -37.68
CA GLY A 584 -14.08 8.12 -38.27
C GLY A 584 -15.20 7.15 -37.87
N PRO A 585 -15.44 6.10 -38.69
CA PRO A 585 -16.47 5.10 -38.42
C PRO A 585 -16.24 4.34 -37.10
N GLU A 586 -14.99 4.14 -36.68
CA GLU A 586 -14.63 3.44 -35.45
C GLU A 586 -15.18 4.16 -34.20
N PHE A 587 -15.12 5.49 -34.17
CA PHE A 587 -15.65 6.29 -33.06
C PHE A 587 -17.18 6.16 -32.99
N ALA A 588 -17.82 6.22 -34.16
CA ALA A 588 -19.28 6.10 -34.27
C ALA A 588 -19.78 4.71 -33.89
N GLU A 589 -19.06 3.65 -34.26
CA GLU A 589 -19.40 2.28 -33.88
C GLU A 589 -19.32 2.08 -32.36
N LEU A 590 -18.23 2.55 -31.74
CA LEU A 590 -18.08 2.51 -30.29
C LEU A 590 -19.21 3.26 -29.58
N ALA A 591 -19.53 4.47 -30.04
CA ALA A 591 -20.58 5.30 -29.44
C ALA A 591 -21.94 4.60 -29.53
N ARG A 592 -22.27 4.00 -30.69
CA ARG A 592 -23.50 3.20 -30.87
C ARG A 592 -23.51 2.01 -29.92
N PHE A 593 -22.43 1.23 -29.87
CA PHE A 593 -22.35 0.04 -29.03
C PHE A 593 -22.63 0.39 -27.55
N VAL A 594 -21.97 1.43 -27.03
CA VAL A 594 -22.16 1.89 -25.64
C VAL A 594 -23.59 2.34 -25.40
N LYS A 595 -24.16 3.14 -26.32
CA LYS A 595 -25.54 3.63 -26.21
C LYS A 595 -26.57 2.50 -26.14
N GLU A 596 -26.36 1.42 -26.89
CA GLU A 596 -27.33 0.34 -27.04
C GLU A 596 -27.19 -0.77 -26.00
N ASN A 597 -26.01 -0.96 -25.41
CA ASN A 597 -25.72 -2.13 -24.56
C ASN A 597 -25.24 -1.79 -23.14
N VAL A 598 -24.84 -0.55 -22.87
CA VAL A 598 -24.30 -0.15 -21.56
C VAL A 598 -25.33 0.69 -20.80
N ARG A 599 -25.43 0.46 -19.50
CA ARG A 599 -26.29 1.22 -18.57
C ARG A 599 -25.78 2.65 -18.39
N GLU A 600 -26.68 3.61 -18.15
CA GLU A 600 -26.32 5.02 -18.02
C GLU A 600 -25.28 5.27 -16.91
N ARG A 601 -25.42 4.61 -15.76
CA ARG A 601 -24.54 4.74 -14.58
C ARG A 601 -24.09 3.39 -14.06
N ALA A 602 -22.88 3.31 -13.51
CA ALA A 602 -22.42 2.15 -12.78
C ALA A 602 -23.33 1.80 -11.60
N VAL A 603 -23.30 0.54 -11.18
CA VAL A 603 -23.96 0.08 -9.96
C VAL A 603 -23.11 0.47 -8.77
N SER A 604 -23.76 0.86 -7.67
CA SER A 604 -23.06 1.05 -6.40
C SER A 604 -22.45 -0.27 -5.93
N TRP A 605 -21.22 -0.24 -5.40
CA TRP A 605 -20.58 -1.42 -4.83
C TRP A 605 -21.38 -2.02 -3.66
N GLY A 606 -22.14 -1.20 -2.93
CA GLY A 606 -23.06 -1.68 -1.89
C GLY A 606 -24.22 -2.52 -2.42
N ASP A 607 -24.69 -2.23 -3.64
CA ASP A 607 -25.76 -2.98 -4.31
C ASP A 607 -25.23 -4.21 -5.07
N PHE A 608 -23.93 -4.23 -5.35
CA PHE A 608 -23.22 -5.27 -6.10
C PHE A 608 -23.33 -6.65 -5.42
N THR A 609 -23.35 -6.67 -4.08
CA THR A 609 -23.44 -7.90 -3.26
C THR A 609 -24.77 -8.65 -3.40
N SER A 610 -25.84 -7.99 -3.85
CA SER A 610 -27.17 -8.62 -3.96
C SER A 610 -27.50 -9.17 -5.36
N SER A 611 -26.77 -8.75 -6.39
CA SER A 611 -27.08 -9.07 -7.80
C SER A 611 -26.02 -9.93 -8.49
N TYR A 612 -24.74 -9.85 -8.08
CA TYR A 612 -23.64 -10.61 -8.68
C TYR A 612 -23.12 -11.77 -7.81
N GLN A 613 -23.56 -11.90 -6.55
CA GLN A 613 -23.24 -13.04 -5.66
C GLN A 613 -24.05 -14.31 -5.94
N ASN A 614 -24.63 -14.47 -7.13
CA ASN A 614 -25.15 -15.79 -7.52
C ASN A 614 -24.02 -16.75 -7.98
N SER A 615 -22.75 -16.45 -7.69
CA SER A 615 -21.60 -17.30 -8.05
C SER A 615 -21.52 -18.62 -7.28
N SER A 616 -22.36 -18.84 -6.26
CA SER A 616 -22.52 -20.18 -5.67
C SER A 616 -23.55 -21.04 -6.41
N GLU A 617 -24.38 -20.46 -7.30
CA GLU A 617 -25.42 -21.18 -8.05
C GLU A 617 -25.33 -21.06 -9.59
N THR A 618 -24.56 -20.09 -10.14
CA THR A 618 -24.37 -19.92 -11.59
C THR A 618 -22.90 -20.00 -12.01
N GLU A 619 -22.63 -20.82 -13.04
CA GLU A 619 -21.30 -20.98 -13.64
C GLU A 619 -20.86 -19.71 -14.40
N ALA A 620 -20.18 -18.76 -13.73
CA ALA A 620 -19.66 -17.56 -14.36
C ALA A 620 -18.58 -17.89 -15.42
N VAL A 621 -18.89 -17.73 -16.71
CA VAL A 621 -17.98 -18.15 -17.81
C VAL A 621 -16.89 -17.13 -18.19
N ALA A 622 -16.87 -15.95 -17.55
CA ALA A 622 -15.89 -14.90 -17.82
C ALA A 622 -15.78 -13.88 -16.68
N ILE A 623 -14.64 -13.18 -16.62
CA ILE A 623 -14.39 -12.05 -15.71
C ILE A 623 -13.55 -10.97 -16.41
N THR A 624 -13.78 -9.70 -16.06
CA THR A 624 -12.82 -8.62 -16.35
C THR A 624 -11.64 -8.72 -15.40
N THR A 625 -10.44 -8.92 -15.93
CA THR A 625 -9.24 -9.19 -15.13
C THR A 625 -8.20 -8.10 -15.29
N GLN A 626 -7.55 -7.77 -14.18
CA GLN A 626 -6.21 -7.17 -14.15
C GLN A 626 -5.27 -8.27 -13.63
N CYS A 627 -4.71 -9.03 -14.57
CA CYS A 627 -3.87 -10.16 -14.23
C CYS A 627 -2.46 -9.67 -13.84
N PHE A 628 -2.03 -9.91 -12.60
CA PHE A 628 -0.71 -9.50 -12.12
C PHE A 628 0.39 -10.47 -12.54
N GLY A 629 0.09 -11.76 -12.63
CA GLY A 629 1.03 -12.82 -12.93
C GLY A 629 0.37 -14.20 -12.92
N ALA A 630 1.20 -15.26 -12.91
CA ALA A 630 0.72 -16.64 -12.92
C ALA A 630 -0.23 -16.96 -11.74
N GLY A 631 -0.07 -16.32 -10.58
CA GLY A 631 -0.90 -16.56 -9.41
C GLY A 631 -2.25 -15.85 -9.43
N GLY A 632 -2.47 -14.89 -10.33
CA GLY A 632 -3.82 -14.46 -10.69
C GLY A 632 -4.42 -15.34 -11.80
N TYR A 633 -3.59 -15.74 -12.77
CA TYR A 633 -4.02 -16.49 -13.94
C TYR A 633 -4.48 -17.92 -13.63
N LEU A 634 -3.69 -18.69 -12.87
CA LEU A 634 -3.95 -20.10 -12.58
C LEU A 634 -5.23 -20.27 -11.75
N PRO A 635 -5.44 -19.55 -10.63
CA PRO A 635 -6.67 -19.72 -9.88
C PRO A 635 -7.92 -19.31 -10.66
N ALA A 636 -7.82 -18.28 -11.51
CA ALA A 636 -8.92 -17.86 -12.37
C ALA A 636 -9.30 -18.94 -13.41
N ILE A 637 -8.37 -19.79 -13.88
CA ILE A 637 -8.74 -20.96 -14.71
C ILE A 637 -9.69 -21.89 -13.97
N ALA A 638 -9.44 -22.14 -12.68
CA ALA A 638 -10.31 -23.01 -11.87
C ALA A 638 -11.63 -22.34 -11.52
N GLN A 639 -11.60 -21.06 -11.14
CA GLN A 639 -12.78 -20.29 -10.74
C GLN A 639 -13.74 -20.01 -11.91
N TYR A 640 -13.22 -19.91 -13.13
CA TYR A 640 -14.00 -19.57 -14.34
C TYR A 640 -14.02 -20.73 -15.36
N TRP A 641 -14.09 -21.98 -14.88
CA TRP A 641 -14.34 -23.20 -15.68
C TRP A 641 -13.45 -23.38 -16.92
N GLY A 642 -12.12 -23.30 -16.74
CA GLY A 642 -11.16 -23.53 -17.82
C GLY A 642 -10.81 -22.27 -18.62
N ALA A 643 -11.03 -21.09 -18.05
CA ALA A 643 -10.75 -19.78 -18.67
C ALA A 643 -9.25 -19.53 -18.87
N THR A 644 -8.68 -20.16 -19.89
CA THR A 644 -7.25 -20.12 -20.23
C THR A 644 -6.87 -18.97 -21.16
N ALA A 645 -7.83 -18.25 -21.75
CA ALA A 645 -7.56 -17.07 -22.55
C ALA A 645 -7.78 -15.79 -21.73
N ILE A 646 -6.94 -14.77 -21.96
CA ILE A 646 -7.25 -13.38 -21.63
C ILE A 646 -7.40 -12.66 -22.96
N LEU A 647 -8.60 -12.16 -23.22
CA LEU A 647 -8.98 -11.49 -24.47
C LEU A 647 -9.00 -9.98 -24.28
N GLY A 648 -8.73 -9.23 -25.35
CA GLY A 648 -8.87 -7.77 -25.33
C GLY A 648 -10.29 -7.31 -25.05
N TYR A 649 -10.42 -6.11 -24.49
CA TYR A 649 -11.71 -5.42 -24.38
C TYR A 649 -12.33 -5.17 -25.76
N PRO A 650 -13.65 -4.91 -25.83
CA PRO A 650 -14.32 -4.60 -27.09
C PRO A 650 -13.64 -3.42 -27.79
N SER A 651 -13.30 -3.58 -29.06
CA SER A 651 -12.56 -2.59 -29.85
C SER A 651 -13.08 -2.54 -31.28
N ALA A 652 -12.62 -1.57 -32.07
CA ALA A 652 -13.01 -1.51 -33.49
C ALA A 652 -12.36 -2.62 -34.34
N ASP A 653 -11.22 -3.17 -33.90
CA ASP A 653 -10.40 -4.11 -34.67
C ASP A 653 -10.18 -5.47 -33.99
N GLY A 654 -10.84 -5.74 -32.88
CA GLY A 654 -10.71 -7.02 -32.16
C GLY A 654 -9.32 -7.25 -31.58
N ARG A 655 -8.62 -6.18 -31.21
CA ARG A 655 -7.24 -6.21 -30.72
C ARG A 655 -7.10 -7.02 -29.42
N GLY A 656 -5.86 -7.43 -29.15
CA GLY A 656 -5.53 -8.22 -27.97
C GLY A 656 -5.64 -7.45 -26.65
N PRO A 657 -5.34 -8.10 -25.51
CA PRO A 657 -5.31 -7.48 -24.20
C PRO A 657 -4.44 -6.22 -24.14
N LEU A 658 -4.71 -5.38 -23.14
CA LEU A 658 -3.90 -4.20 -22.85
C LEU A 658 -2.88 -4.53 -21.76
N LEU A 659 -1.69 -3.95 -21.87
CA LEU A 659 -0.68 -3.96 -20.80
C LEU A 659 -0.92 -2.76 -19.90
N SER A 660 -0.86 -2.93 -18.59
CA SER A 660 -0.77 -1.80 -17.67
C SER A 660 0.52 -1.90 -16.89
N PRO A 661 1.45 -0.92 -16.98
CA PRO A 661 2.66 -0.92 -16.17
C PRO A 661 2.28 -0.96 -14.70
N TYR A 662 2.79 -1.96 -13.97
CA TYR A 662 2.54 -2.09 -12.54
C TYR A 662 3.60 -1.32 -11.76
N ILE A 663 4.86 -1.62 -12.08
CA ILE A 663 5.99 -0.78 -11.72
C ILE A 663 6.58 -0.22 -13.00
N SER A 664 6.72 1.09 -13.07
CA SER A 664 7.41 1.78 -14.16
C SER A 664 8.40 2.80 -13.63
N VAL A 665 9.41 3.10 -14.44
CA VAL A 665 10.42 4.11 -14.15
C VAL A 665 10.47 5.15 -15.26
N SER A 666 10.59 6.40 -14.84
CA SER A 666 10.83 7.58 -15.66
C SER A 666 12.00 8.36 -15.05
N VAL A 667 12.75 9.08 -15.88
CA VAL A 667 13.84 9.96 -15.43
C VAL A 667 13.52 11.38 -15.86
N SER A 668 13.64 12.33 -14.93
CA SER A 668 13.45 13.74 -15.22
C SER A 668 14.44 14.21 -16.29
N ALA A 669 13.97 14.98 -17.26
CA ALA A 669 14.83 15.64 -18.24
C ALA A 669 15.79 16.65 -17.57
N GLN A 670 15.43 17.10 -16.37
CA GLN A 670 16.16 18.08 -15.56
C GLN A 670 16.91 17.43 -14.38
N ALA A 671 17.03 16.09 -14.37
CA ALA A 671 17.74 15.37 -13.32
C ALA A 671 19.19 15.87 -13.17
N ALA A 672 19.69 15.89 -11.92
CA ALA A 672 21.04 16.27 -11.56
C ALA A 672 22.10 15.50 -12.37
N ASP A 673 21.86 14.21 -12.65
CA ASP A 673 22.61 13.42 -13.62
C ASP A 673 21.75 12.31 -14.24
N VAL A 674 21.29 12.55 -15.47
CA VAL A 674 20.48 11.60 -16.25
C VAL A 674 21.20 10.26 -16.49
N ASN A 675 22.53 10.25 -16.63
CA ASN A 675 23.27 9.00 -16.84
C ASN A 675 23.33 8.17 -15.55
N ALA A 676 23.53 8.82 -14.40
CA ALA A 676 23.49 8.14 -13.12
C ALA A 676 22.11 7.53 -12.83
N CYS A 677 21.02 8.26 -13.13
CA CYS A 677 19.67 7.71 -13.11
C CYS A 677 19.50 6.53 -14.08
N GLY A 678 20.10 6.62 -15.27
CA GLY A 678 20.13 5.54 -16.25
C GLY A 678 20.85 4.27 -15.78
N GLU A 679 21.86 4.37 -14.90
CA GLU A 679 22.48 3.19 -14.27
C GLU A 679 21.52 2.50 -13.30
N PHE A 680 20.70 3.26 -12.57
CA PHE A 680 19.63 2.69 -11.75
C PHE A 680 18.59 1.95 -12.60
N VAL A 681 18.20 2.51 -13.75
CA VAL A 681 17.33 1.83 -14.72
C VAL A 681 17.90 0.46 -15.13
N LYS A 682 19.22 0.35 -15.36
CA LYS A 682 19.87 -0.94 -15.67
C LYS A 682 19.84 -1.92 -14.50
N ILE A 683 19.96 -1.45 -13.26
CA ILE A 683 19.85 -2.29 -12.07
C ILE A 683 18.44 -2.91 -11.99
N LEU A 684 17.39 -2.12 -12.25
CA LEU A 684 16.00 -2.60 -12.27
C LEU A 684 15.76 -3.70 -13.32
N LEU A 685 16.50 -3.66 -14.44
CA LEU A 685 16.45 -4.67 -15.50
C LEU A 685 17.38 -5.87 -15.28
N SER A 686 18.16 -5.88 -14.20
CA SER A 686 19.08 -6.98 -13.91
C SER A 686 18.34 -8.29 -13.62
N ASP A 687 18.97 -9.41 -13.95
CA ASP A 687 18.39 -10.75 -13.79
C ASP A 687 17.91 -11.02 -12.35
N ASP A 688 18.67 -10.56 -11.34
CA ASP A 688 18.33 -10.75 -9.93
C ASP A 688 17.04 -10.01 -9.56
N ILE A 689 16.92 -8.72 -9.93
CA ILE A 689 15.74 -7.90 -9.62
C ILE A 689 14.52 -8.42 -10.38
N GLN A 690 14.65 -8.67 -11.69
CA GLN A 690 13.55 -9.22 -12.50
C GLN A 690 13.11 -10.61 -12.01
N THR A 691 14.05 -11.46 -11.55
CA THR A 691 13.70 -12.75 -10.96
C THR A 691 12.95 -12.59 -9.64
N SER A 692 13.38 -11.66 -8.77
CA SER A 692 12.69 -11.40 -7.51
C SER A 692 11.25 -10.95 -7.77
N ILE A 693 11.05 -9.98 -8.67
CA ILE A 693 9.71 -9.48 -9.00
C ILE A 693 8.82 -10.60 -9.57
N ALA A 694 9.36 -11.48 -10.41
CA ALA A 694 8.61 -12.61 -10.97
C ALA A 694 8.17 -13.63 -9.89
N MET A 695 9.01 -13.85 -8.86
CA MET A 695 8.66 -14.71 -7.73
C MET A 695 7.57 -14.11 -6.83
N SER A 696 7.33 -12.81 -6.96
CA SER A 696 6.35 -12.00 -6.22
C SER A 696 5.06 -11.78 -7.03
N ASN A 697 4.68 -12.77 -7.85
CA ASN A 697 3.45 -12.78 -8.67
C ASN A 697 3.28 -11.58 -9.63
N SER A 698 4.36 -11.14 -10.27
CA SER A 698 4.31 -10.06 -11.27
C SER A 698 4.82 -10.51 -12.65
N PHE A 699 4.24 -10.01 -13.74
CA PHE A 699 4.83 -10.17 -15.08
C PHE A 699 6.06 -9.28 -15.24
N VAL A 700 7.13 -9.83 -15.78
CA VAL A 700 8.43 -9.15 -15.91
C VAL A 700 8.90 -9.16 -17.37
N LEU A 701 9.85 -8.29 -17.71
CA LEU A 701 10.38 -8.22 -19.06
C LEU A 701 11.27 -9.41 -19.39
N ASN A 702 12.03 -9.91 -18.41
CA ASN A 702 12.95 -11.04 -18.60
C ASN A 702 12.18 -12.37 -18.69
N ARG A 703 12.24 -13.03 -19.85
CA ARG A 703 11.48 -14.26 -20.14
C ARG A 703 11.89 -15.44 -19.25
N LYS A 704 13.17 -15.52 -18.88
CA LYS A 704 13.68 -16.57 -17.99
C LYS A 704 13.18 -16.37 -16.56
N ALA A 705 13.20 -15.13 -16.08
CA ALA A 705 12.63 -14.77 -14.78
C ALA A 705 11.13 -15.06 -14.74
N PHE A 706 10.38 -14.65 -15.78
CA PHE A 706 8.95 -14.95 -15.91
C PHE A 706 8.65 -16.46 -15.83
N ARG A 707 9.38 -17.29 -16.59
CA ARG A 707 9.17 -18.74 -16.56
C ARG A 707 9.47 -19.33 -15.19
N LYS A 708 10.57 -18.92 -14.55
CA LYS A 708 10.92 -19.36 -13.19
C LYS A 708 9.83 -19.01 -12.17
N GLY A 709 9.32 -17.77 -12.18
CA GLY A 709 8.23 -17.37 -11.29
C GLY A 709 6.93 -18.13 -11.56
N SER A 710 6.62 -18.38 -12.84
CA SER A 710 5.42 -19.13 -13.25
C SER A 710 5.49 -20.61 -12.91
N GLU A 711 6.67 -21.23 -13.02
CA GLU A 711 6.92 -22.61 -12.58
C GLU A 711 6.72 -22.73 -11.06
N ALA A 712 7.25 -21.78 -10.28
CA ALA A 712 7.04 -21.76 -8.83
C ALA A 712 5.55 -21.57 -8.47
N ALA A 713 4.83 -20.70 -9.18
CA ALA A 713 3.39 -20.55 -9.03
C ALA A 713 2.63 -21.84 -9.31
N LEU A 714 2.99 -22.52 -10.41
CA LEU A 714 2.39 -23.80 -10.79
C LEU A 714 2.60 -24.87 -9.71
N ASP A 715 3.82 -24.99 -9.18
CA ASP A 715 4.12 -25.91 -8.09
C ASP A 715 3.32 -25.58 -6.82
N TYR A 716 3.23 -24.29 -6.49
CA TYR A 716 2.46 -23.80 -5.33
C TYR A 716 0.97 -24.14 -5.45
N PHE A 717 0.32 -23.80 -6.57
CA PHE A 717 -1.11 -24.03 -6.79
C PHE A 717 -1.46 -25.49 -7.12
N ASN A 718 -0.50 -26.31 -7.54
CA ASN A 718 -0.68 -27.76 -7.58
C ASN A 718 -0.45 -28.42 -6.21
N GLY A 719 0.17 -27.72 -5.26
CA GLY A 719 0.47 -28.17 -3.90
C GLY A 719 -0.38 -27.46 -2.84
N ALA A 720 0.30 -26.90 -1.82
CA ALA A 720 -0.33 -26.29 -0.63
C ALA A 720 -1.17 -25.05 -0.94
N GLY A 721 -0.88 -24.35 -2.03
CA GLY A 721 -1.59 -23.15 -2.43
C GLY A 721 -3.02 -23.36 -2.89
N TYR A 722 -3.35 -24.56 -3.34
CA TYR A 722 -4.71 -24.89 -3.76
C TYR A 722 -5.68 -24.75 -2.60
N ASP A 723 -5.38 -25.38 -1.46
CA ASP A 723 -6.28 -25.41 -0.31
C ASP A 723 -6.36 -24.03 0.39
N VAL A 724 -5.25 -23.27 0.40
CA VAL A 724 -5.24 -21.88 0.89
C VAL A 724 -6.18 -20.99 0.08
N TYR A 725 -6.19 -21.13 -1.25
CA TYR A 725 -6.98 -20.26 -2.12
C TYR A 725 -8.43 -20.74 -2.28
N PHE A 726 -8.67 -22.05 -2.30
CA PHE A 726 -9.97 -22.65 -2.62
C PHE A 726 -10.70 -23.29 -1.43
N GLY A 727 -10.02 -23.57 -0.32
CA GLY A 727 -10.54 -24.39 0.80
C GLY A 727 -11.70 -23.78 1.59
N GLY A 728 -11.95 -22.47 1.49
CA GLY A 728 -13.00 -21.74 2.20
C GLY A 728 -14.43 -21.92 1.65
N GLY A 729 -14.82 -23.13 1.22
CA GLY A 729 -16.18 -23.43 0.76
C GLY A 729 -16.54 -22.94 -0.65
N SER A 730 -15.58 -22.33 -1.37
CA SER A 730 -15.72 -21.90 -2.77
C SER A 730 -14.87 -22.75 -3.73
N ALA A 731 -14.34 -23.90 -3.27
CA ALA A 731 -13.59 -24.81 -4.11
C ALA A 731 -14.50 -25.33 -5.23
N PRO A 732 -14.05 -25.31 -6.50
CA PRO A 732 -14.74 -26.05 -7.55
C PRO A 732 -14.86 -27.52 -7.14
N ASP A 733 -15.99 -28.17 -7.45
CA ASP A 733 -16.25 -29.60 -7.17
C ASP A 733 -15.18 -30.56 -7.72
N HIS A 734 -14.29 -30.06 -8.59
CA HIS A 734 -13.16 -30.77 -9.15
C HIS A 734 -11.87 -29.97 -8.95
N ARG A 735 -10.85 -30.61 -8.35
CA ARG A 735 -9.50 -30.04 -8.30
C ARG A 735 -8.92 -29.91 -9.70
N VAL A 736 -8.68 -28.69 -10.14
CA VAL A 736 -7.97 -28.42 -11.40
C VAL A 736 -6.47 -28.64 -11.17
N VAL A 737 -5.84 -29.43 -12.04
CA VAL A 737 -4.39 -29.65 -12.06
C VAL A 737 -3.79 -28.80 -13.17
N PHE A 738 -2.88 -27.91 -12.80
CA PHE A 738 -2.19 -27.02 -13.74
C PHE A 738 -0.98 -27.73 -14.36
N SER A 739 -0.68 -27.41 -15.61
CA SER A 739 0.40 -28.03 -16.40
C SER A 739 1.33 -26.97 -17.01
N PRO A 740 2.55 -27.33 -17.42
CA PRO A 740 3.45 -26.39 -18.09
C PRO A 740 2.85 -25.71 -19.33
N ASN A 741 1.87 -26.34 -19.99
CA ASN A 741 1.15 -25.72 -21.12
C ASN A 741 0.42 -24.43 -20.69
N ASN A 742 -0.04 -24.32 -19.43
CA ASN A 742 -0.66 -23.10 -18.94
C ASN A 742 0.34 -21.92 -18.91
N ILE A 743 1.62 -22.19 -18.67
CA ILE A 743 2.68 -21.17 -18.74
C ILE A 743 2.91 -20.76 -20.20
N ASP A 744 2.91 -21.72 -21.12
CA ASP A 744 3.06 -21.43 -22.55
C ASP A 744 1.87 -20.62 -23.10
N ASP A 745 0.64 -20.89 -22.64
CA ASP A 745 -0.54 -20.11 -23.00
C ASP A 745 -0.47 -18.69 -22.42
N LEU A 746 -0.02 -18.54 -21.18
CA LEU A 746 0.21 -17.24 -20.57
C LEU A 746 1.28 -16.43 -21.31
N GLU A 747 2.36 -17.08 -21.76
CA GLU A 747 3.39 -16.43 -22.57
C GLU A 747 2.85 -15.98 -23.94
N LYS A 748 1.95 -16.76 -24.57
CA LYS A 748 1.27 -16.31 -25.80
C LYS A 748 0.41 -15.08 -25.55
N ILE A 749 -0.31 -15.02 -24.43
CA ILE A 749 -1.11 -13.84 -24.06
C ILE A 749 -0.23 -12.60 -23.94
N ILE A 750 0.93 -12.68 -23.27
CA ILE A 750 1.89 -11.56 -23.18
C ILE A 750 2.29 -11.08 -24.57
N MET A 751 2.52 -12.00 -25.51
CA MET A 751 2.94 -11.68 -26.88
C MET A 751 1.82 -11.11 -27.75
N THR A 752 0.54 -11.31 -27.40
CA THR A 752 -0.61 -10.77 -28.14
C THR A 752 -1.15 -9.46 -27.58
N CYS A 753 -0.61 -8.99 -26.45
CA CYS A 753 -0.90 -7.66 -25.96
C CYS A 753 -0.65 -6.60 -27.04
N SER A 754 -1.60 -5.69 -27.22
CA SER A 754 -1.65 -4.83 -28.42
C SER A 754 -1.58 -3.33 -28.12
N GLY A 755 -1.63 -2.95 -26.85
CA GLY A 755 -1.65 -1.56 -26.42
C GLY A 755 -1.35 -1.44 -24.93
N ILE A 756 -1.20 -0.20 -24.49
CA ILE A 756 -1.05 0.16 -23.09
C ILE A 756 -2.39 0.68 -22.56
N ASP A 757 -2.79 0.25 -21.37
CA ASP A 757 -3.92 0.82 -20.63
C ASP A 757 -3.46 2.16 -20.01
N SER A 758 -3.30 3.16 -20.88
CA SER A 758 -2.91 4.51 -20.52
C SER A 758 -4.14 5.40 -20.58
N ILE A 759 -4.43 6.07 -19.48
CA ILE A 759 -5.54 7.00 -19.40
C ILE A 759 -5.04 8.42 -19.68
N ASP A 760 -5.58 9.07 -20.71
CA ASP A 760 -5.39 10.51 -20.91
C ASP A 760 -6.48 11.26 -20.14
N GLY A 761 -6.17 11.69 -18.92
CA GLY A 761 -7.18 12.27 -18.02
C GLY A 761 -7.94 13.46 -18.59
N PRO A 762 -7.26 14.52 -19.09
CA PRO A 762 -7.94 15.66 -19.70
C PRO A 762 -8.82 15.29 -20.90
N ILE A 763 -8.37 14.38 -21.78
CA ILE A 763 -9.19 13.92 -22.92
C ILE A 763 -10.36 13.06 -22.44
N SER A 764 -10.15 12.19 -21.46
CA SER A 764 -11.19 11.34 -20.87
C SER A 764 -12.29 12.19 -20.23
N MET A 765 -11.93 13.24 -19.50
CA MET A 765 -12.90 14.18 -18.93
C MET A 765 -13.72 14.89 -20.00
N ILE A 766 -13.12 15.30 -21.12
CA ILE A 766 -13.85 15.86 -22.26
C ILE A 766 -14.89 14.86 -22.79
N LEU A 767 -14.52 13.59 -22.94
CA LEU A 767 -15.45 12.56 -23.42
C LEU A 767 -16.57 12.29 -22.41
N ILE A 768 -16.25 12.24 -21.11
CA ILE A 768 -17.22 12.05 -20.03
C ILE A 768 -18.24 13.20 -20.00
N GLU A 769 -17.82 14.43 -20.28
CA GLU A 769 -18.69 15.61 -20.29
C GLU A 769 -19.55 15.72 -21.56
N GLU A 770 -19.02 15.38 -22.74
CA GLU A 770 -19.68 15.65 -24.02
C GLU A 770 -20.59 14.49 -24.49
N MET A 771 -20.15 13.25 -24.31
CA MET A 771 -20.85 12.05 -24.81
C MET A 771 -22.24 11.77 -24.18
N PRO A 772 -22.54 12.12 -22.91
CA PRO A 772 -23.87 11.91 -22.33
C PRO A 772 -25.03 12.51 -23.14
N SER A 773 -24.80 13.63 -23.82
CA SER A 773 -25.82 14.27 -24.67
C SER A 773 -26.18 13.44 -25.91
N TYR A 774 -25.24 12.63 -26.43
CA TYR A 774 -25.53 11.66 -27.48
C TYR A 774 -26.23 10.41 -26.93
N PHE A 775 -25.77 9.89 -25.79
CA PHE A 775 -26.34 8.69 -25.17
C PHE A 775 -27.81 8.87 -24.78
N SER A 776 -28.14 10.01 -24.18
CA SER A 776 -29.53 10.41 -23.85
C SER A 776 -30.39 10.76 -25.08
N GLY A 777 -29.79 10.92 -26.26
CA GLY A 777 -30.49 11.33 -27.49
C GLY A 777 -30.80 12.82 -27.59
N GLN A 778 -30.24 13.65 -26.71
CA GLN A 778 -30.41 15.11 -26.73
C GLN A 778 -29.73 15.76 -27.95
N LYS A 779 -28.58 15.23 -28.39
CA LYS A 779 -27.83 15.68 -29.57
C LYS A 779 -27.53 14.50 -30.49
N ASP A 780 -27.39 14.78 -31.79
CA ASP A 780 -26.82 13.81 -32.71
C ASP A 780 -25.31 13.65 -32.50
N LEU A 781 -24.76 12.51 -32.94
CA LEU A 781 -23.35 12.18 -32.73
C LEU A 781 -22.41 13.20 -33.40
N ALA A 782 -22.73 13.68 -34.59
CA ALA A 782 -21.85 14.59 -35.34
C ALA A 782 -21.69 15.93 -34.62
N SER A 783 -22.76 16.44 -33.99
CA SER A 783 -22.72 17.63 -33.16
C SER A 783 -21.83 17.46 -31.92
N VAL A 784 -21.86 16.29 -31.28
CA VAL A 784 -21.03 15.98 -30.10
C VAL A 784 -19.56 15.79 -30.48
N VAL A 785 -19.30 14.99 -31.52
CA VAL A 785 -17.96 14.72 -32.07
C VAL A 785 -17.20 16.01 -32.37
N LYS A 786 -17.88 16.99 -32.99
CA LYS A 786 -17.26 18.28 -33.31
C LYS A 786 -16.72 19.00 -32.06
N ILE A 787 -17.52 19.04 -30.98
CA ILE A 787 -17.14 19.72 -29.74
C ILE A 787 -16.02 18.96 -29.03
N ALA A 788 -16.18 17.64 -28.88
CA ALA A 788 -15.21 16.80 -28.21
C ALA A 788 -13.84 16.84 -28.91
N GLN A 789 -13.81 16.76 -30.24
CA GLN A 789 -12.57 16.83 -31.03
C GLN A 789 -11.90 18.19 -30.89
N ASP A 790 -12.63 19.29 -31.00
CA ASP A 790 -12.07 20.64 -30.86
C ASP A 790 -11.45 20.85 -29.46
N ARG A 791 -12.08 20.31 -28.41
CA ARG A 791 -11.56 20.37 -27.03
C ARG A 791 -10.32 19.48 -26.86
N ALA A 792 -10.36 18.25 -27.36
CA ALA A 792 -9.23 17.32 -27.29
C ALA A 792 -8.01 17.86 -28.08
N GLN A 793 -8.25 18.48 -29.24
CA GLN A 793 -7.18 19.10 -30.02
C GLN A 793 -6.48 20.24 -29.27
N LYS A 794 -7.22 21.05 -28.50
CA LYS A 794 -6.61 22.11 -27.66
C LYS A 794 -5.69 21.52 -26.60
N VAL A 795 -6.11 20.47 -25.92
CA VAL A 795 -5.28 19.74 -24.94
C VAL A 795 -4.00 19.22 -25.61
N LEU A 796 -4.09 18.68 -26.82
CA LEU A 796 -2.93 18.21 -27.57
C LEU A 796 -2.01 19.37 -27.97
N ASP A 797 -2.56 20.48 -28.46
CA ASP A 797 -1.79 21.66 -28.88
C ASP A 797 -1.07 22.34 -27.68
N GLU A 798 -1.61 22.25 -26.47
CA GLU A 798 -0.97 22.74 -25.23
C GLU A 798 0.24 21.90 -24.81
N ARG A 799 0.31 20.64 -25.24
CA ARG A 799 1.41 19.70 -24.92
C ARG A 799 2.60 19.79 -25.88
N GLY A 800 2.47 20.52 -26.98
CA GLY A 800 3.50 20.70 -28.01
C GLY A 800 3.24 19.87 -29.25
#